data_AF-A0A7W6W4G5-F1
#
_entry.id   AF-A0A7W6W4G5-F1
#
_cell.length_a   1.000
_cell.length_b   1.000
_cell.length_c   1.000
_cell.angle_alpha   90.00
_cell.angle_beta   90.00
_cell.angle_gamma   90.00
#
_symmetry.space_group_name_H-M   'P 1'
#
loop_
_entity.id
_entity.type
_entity.pdbx_description
1 polymer ?
#
loop_
_entity_poly.entity_id
_entity_poly.type
_entity_poly.pdbx_seq_one_letter_code
_entity_poly.pdbx_strand_id
1 'polypeptide(L)'
;MTGLELIPLIVSSAATTVAAANALYLGTAALLYGGIAAGLGFVSKALTPKPSVPKPEDGTYNLKQSVPSLPIVLGRVKKAGDYVFLEESNGTAYHIIVTAGHRIQGFVQHYLHDEAIDLDSSGVVISPAHFNDDSRPYVRIDTRLGLNHETAYSDVISEFPSIWTTNHRGDGLASMRMYCGTAESKKYLDVYPNQMPEHSAVIDGMLLYDPRTETTAYSRNIALMRLWHMTSPYGGKLSLADMYLPDWVNAANVGDQLVTNRSGGTERRYYGGMWFRANSDPVEVGRTLDQAAELVLYERADGKIGVHAGEYVAPTKLFDRSNIISFGLNANVDPSTSVLAVRGRFTDPSDLYNTNDAAIYGNPYVGEDTERTSTVDNVAVQSHNHMQRMQKLAYIRRNAPRVSITAHYDLDNDPSYDRFVRIQYSPKLSDAIVEITSKVTISLRDMTVTFSGIVVSADLYDFNAATEEGAPGSSIVIIPHAGAPTPTGFSVVIQQEVVSGGSTAAYALASWNHVSDSLTYEFEWEKTSGSTGPQSVVSTAPNDQVRSSYLADGTQYKFRLRAWGGGSSSDWTAYQTFTATADTTPPGVVTGASVTGGVGQGTFNWTAPNSANYVGARLYTNTTNTFSGSTLAATEYGSPSSADSRVVIGLTAGTKYGFVVAINGSGVAASAVATGSFVVT
;
A
#
# COMPACT_ATOMS: atom_id res chain seq x y z
N MET A 1 -40.33 3.84 28.45
CA MET A 1 -39.75 2.49 28.57
C MET A 1 -39.09 2.17 27.23
N THR A 2 -37.82 2.55 27.05
CA THR A 2 -36.59 1.78 27.42
C THR A 2 -36.48 0.53 26.55
N GLY A 3 -35.45 0.27 25.76
CA GLY A 3 -34.14 0.88 25.59
C GLY A 3 -33.30 -0.19 24.87
N LEU A 4 -32.69 0.14 23.75
CA LEU A 4 -31.61 -0.67 23.18
C LEU A 4 -30.45 0.30 22.99
N GLU A 5 -29.66 0.45 24.04
CA GLU A 5 -28.42 1.22 24.00
C GLU A 5 -27.38 0.41 23.22
N LEU A 6 -26.79 1.07 22.23
CA LEU A 6 -25.52 0.69 21.60
C LEU A 6 -24.45 0.61 22.70
N ILE A 7 -23.94 -0.59 22.98
CA ILE A 7 -22.74 -0.78 23.80
C ILE A 7 -21.53 -0.61 22.89
N PRO A 8 -20.68 0.42 23.08
CA PRO A 8 -19.36 0.49 22.46
C PRO A 8 -18.45 -0.47 23.22
N LEU A 9 -18.10 -1.60 22.63
CA LEU A 9 -17.13 -2.52 23.24
C LEU A 9 -15.72 -1.99 22.99
N ILE A 10 -15.24 -1.16 23.91
CA ILE A 10 -13.82 -0.87 24.12
C ILE A 10 -13.20 -2.12 24.76
N VAL A 11 -12.24 -2.76 24.09
CA VAL A 11 -11.36 -3.76 24.72
C VAL A 11 -10.01 -3.11 24.93
N SER A 12 -9.78 -2.65 26.17
CA SER A 12 -8.50 -2.21 26.66
C SER A 12 -7.61 -3.42 27.03
N SER A 13 -6.32 -3.23 26.77
CA SER A 13 -5.15 -3.95 27.27
C SER A 13 -5.33 -4.84 28.51
N ALA A 14 -5.27 -6.16 28.32
CA ALA A 14 -4.65 -7.12 29.26
C ALA A 14 -4.53 -8.48 28.54
N ALA A 15 -3.40 -9.16 28.78
CA ALA A 15 -3.02 -10.45 28.20
C ALA A 15 -4.19 -11.45 28.12
N THR A 16 -4.68 -11.70 26.90
CA THR A 16 -5.63 -12.77 26.61
C THR A 16 -5.17 -13.51 25.36
N THR A 17 -5.24 -14.83 25.44
CA THR A 17 -4.69 -15.79 24.48
C THR A 17 -5.38 -15.69 23.11
N VAL A 18 -4.57 -15.83 22.05
CA VAL A 18 -4.87 -15.65 20.61
C VAL A 18 -5.94 -16.63 20.06
N ALA A 19 -6.56 -17.46 20.89
CA ALA A 19 -7.65 -18.34 20.49
C ALA A 19 -8.99 -17.59 20.28
N ALA A 20 -9.18 -16.41 20.90
CA ALA A 20 -10.44 -15.67 20.84
C ALA A 20 -10.50 -14.63 19.68
N ALA A 21 -9.37 -14.22 19.11
CA ALA A 21 -9.33 -13.23 18.03
C ALA A 21 -9.64 -13.84 16.64
N ASN A 22 -9.28 -15.11 16.41
CA ASN A 22 -9.44 -15.77 15.11
C ASN A 22 -10.89 -16.24 14.81
N ALA A 23 -11.79 -16.22 15.80
CA ALA A 23 -13.18 -16.64 15.62
C ALA A 23 -14.15 -15.49 15.29
N LEU A 24 -13.78 -14.23 15.55
CA LEU A 24 -14.74 -13.11 15.53
C LEU A 24 -14.58 -12.13 14.35
N TYR A 25 -13.51 -12.21 13.56
CA TYR A 25 -13.33 -11.35 12.37
C TYR A 25 -13.85 -12.00 11.07
N LEU A 26 -13.83 -13.34 10.98
CA LEU A 26 -14.35 -14.11 9.83
C LEU A 26 -15.89 -14.30 9.87
N GLY A 27 -16.55 -13.98 10.99
CA GLY A 27 -18.00 -14.19 11.18
C GLY A 27 -18.87 -12.94 10.98
N THR A 28 -18.30 -11.73 10.98
CA THR A 28 -19.08 -10.46 11.00
C THR A 28 -18.94 -9.62 9.74
N ALA A 29 -17.93 -9.84 8.90
CA ALA A 29 -17.84 -9.19 7.57
C ALA A 29 -18.85 -9.75 6.54
N ALA A 30 -19.42 -10.92 6.78
CA ALA A 30 -20.44 -11.53 5.91
C ALA A 30 -21.86 -10.96 6.10
N LEU A 31 -22.08 -10.10 7.09
CA LEU A 31 -23.42 -9.59 7.45
C LEU A 31 -23.63 -8.10 7.18
N LEU A 32 -22.61 -7.31 6.82
CA LEU A 32 -22.77 -5.86 6.60
C LEU A 32 -22.93 -5.41 5.14
N TYR A 33 -22.67 -6.27 4.14
CA TYR A 33 -22.89 -5.95 2.72
C TYR A 33 -24.00 -6.80 2.06
N GLY A 34 -24.93 -7.32 2.85
CA GLY A 34 -26.08 -8.12 2.40
C GLY A 34 -27.39 -7.39 2.60
N GLY A 35 -27.62 -6.30 1.86
CA GLY A 35 -28.93 -5.64 1.78
C GLY A 35 -29.96 -6.58 1.14
N ILE A 36 -30.77 -7.22 1.99
CA ILE A 36 -32.13 -7.75 1.79
C ILE A 36 -32.56 -7.95 0.32
N ALA A 37 -32.35 -9.16 -0.22
CA ALA A 37 -33.28 -9.91 -1.10
C ALA A 37 -32.57 -11.13 -1.74
N ALA A 38 -32.37 -12.22 -0.98
CA ALA A 38 -32.01 -13.52 -1.56
C ALA A 38 -32.38 -14.66 -0.59
N GLY A 39 -33.68 -14.91 -0.47
CA GLY A 39 -34.21 -16.06 0.27
C GLY A 39 -33.79 -17.39 -0.39
N LEU A 40 -33.39 -18.35 0.45
CA LEU A 40 -33.16 -19.79 0.18
C LEU A 40 -31.82 -20.25 -0.43
N GLY A 41 -30.94 -19.37 -0.93
CA GLY A 41 -29.61 -19.77 -1.42
C GLY A 41 -28.48 -19.82 -0.37
N PHE A 42 -28.67 -19.22 0.80
CA PHE A 42 -27.59 -18.99 1.78
C PHE A 42 -27.44 -20.08 2.85
N VAL A 43 -28.46 -20.91 3.09
CA VAL A 43 -28.37 -21.98 4.10
C VAL A 43 -27.45 -23.11 3.63
N SER A 44 -27.30 -23.36 2.32
CA SER A 44 -26.35 -24.37 1.83
C SER A 44 -24.89 -23.91 1.94
N LYS A 45 -24.60 -22.60 1.84
CA LYS A 45 -23.23 -22.08 1.98
C LYS A 45 -22.69 -22.14 3.41
N ALA A 46 -23.57 -22.17 4.41
CA ALA A 46 -23.19 -22.43 5.80
C ALA A 46 -22.89 -23.92 6.10
N LEU A 47 -23.36 -24.83 5.22
CA LEU A 47 -23.15 -26.28 5.30
C LEU A 47 -22.15 -26.79 4.24
N THR A 48 -21.64 -25.91 3.38
CA THR A 48 -20.62 -26.28 2.39
C THR A 48 -19.28 -26.32 3.11
N PRO A 49 -18.52 -27.42 3.02
CA PRO A 49 -17.17 -27.46 3.59
C PRO A 49 -16.35 -26.29 3.03
N LYS A 50 -15.51 -25.67 3.88
CA LYS A 50 -14.62 -24.57 3.49
C LYS A 50 -13.89 -24.97 2.20
N PRO A 51 -13.82 -24.12 1.16
CA PRO A 51 -13.07 -24.40 -0.06
C PRO A 51 -11.66 -24.85 0.30
N SER A 52 -11.19 -25.95 -0.30
CA SER A 52 -9.88 -26.51 0.01
C SER A 52 -8.75 -25.72 -0.64
N VAL A 53 -9.05 -24.99 -1.73
CA VAL A 53 -8.16 -24.00 -2.33
C VAL A 53 -8.41 -22.64 -1.66
N PRO A 54 -7.42 -22.05 -0.98
CA PRO A 54 -7.55 -20.74 -0.36
C PRO A 54 -7.79 -19.63 -1.40
N LYS A 55 -8.50 -18.60 -0.98
CA LYS A 55 -8.57 -17.36 -1.76
C LYS A 55 -7.27 -16.57 -1.65
N PRO A 56 -6.98 -15.66 -2.59
CA PRO A 56 -5.84 -14.75 -2.46
C PRO A 56 -5.84 -14.00 -1.12
N GLU A 57 -7.01 -13.52 -0.68
CA GLU A 57 -7.16 -12.78 0.59
C GLU A 57 -6.82 -13.63 1.84
N ASP A 58 -6.96 -14.96 1.78
CA ASP A 58 -6.62 -15.84 2.91
C ASP A 58 -5.10 -15.86 3.21
N GLY A 59 -4.30 -15.33 2.30
CA GLY A 59 -2.84 -15.30 2.37
C GLY A 59 -2.25 -13.95 2.76
N THR A 60 -3.04 -12.95 3.15
CA THR A 60 -2.55 -11.58 3.41
C THR A 60 -1.85 -11.40 4.76
N TYR A 61 -2.15 -12.25 5.75
CA TYR A 61 -1.62 -12.12 7.11
C TYR A 61 -0.64 -13.25 7.47
N ASN A 62 0.31 -12.92 8.35
CA ASN A 62 1.24 -13.91 8.89
C ASN A 62 0.58 -14.78 9.97
N LEU A 63 0.70 -16.10 9.85
CA LEU A 63 0.06 -17.03 10.78
C LEU A 63 1.05 -17.52 11.84
N LYS A 64 0.63 -17.47 13.12
CA LYS A 64 1.33 -18.12 14.23
C LYS A 64 0.55 -19.36 14.65
N GLN A 65 0.97 -20.52 14.17
CA GLN A 65 0.36 -21.83 14.48
C GLN A 65 1.45 -22.81 14.87
N SER A 66 1.16 -23.77 15.75
CA SER A 66 2.18 -24.70 16.25
C SER A 66 2.75 -25.61 15.15
N VAL A 67 1.93 -26.01 14.18
CA VAL A 67 2.34 -26.81 13.01
C VAL A 67 1.46 -26.44 11.80
N PRO A 68 1.78 -25.37 11.06
CA PRO A 68 1.05 -25.02 9.84
C PRO A 68 1.36 -26.02 8.73
N SER A 69 0.38 -26.30 7.86
CA SER A 69 0.65 -27.06 6.63
C SER A 69 1.50 -26.21 5.68
N LEU A 70 2.50 -26.82 5.03
CA LEU A 70 3.40 -26.09 4.15
C LEU A 70 2.65 -25.48 2.94
N PRO A 71 2.87 -24.19 2.63
CA PRO A 71 2.25 -23.56 1.46
C PRO A 71 3.00 -23.95 0.18
N ILE A 72 2.26 -24.25 -0.88
CA ILE A 72 2.76 -24.45 -2.24
C ILE A 72 2.34 -23.26 -3.09
N VAL A 73 3.30 -22.68 -3.81
CA VAL A 73 3.15 -21.46 -4.60
C VAL A 73 3.51 -21.73 -6.06
N LEU A 74 2.54 -21.54 -6.96
CA LEU A 74 2.68 -21.70 -8.40
C LEU A 74 2.46 -20.36 -9.10
N GLY A 75 3.29 -20.04 -10.10
CA GLY A 75 3.23 -18.76 -10.81
C GLY A 75 3.65 -17.59 -9.93
N ARG A 76 3.08 -16.40 -10.15
CA ARG A 76 3.33 -15.22 -9.33
C ARG A 76 2.15 -14.95 -8.41
N VAL A 77 2.35 -14.80 -7.11
CA VAL A 77 1.25 -14.49 -6.16
C VAL A 77 1.73 -13.50 -5.09
N LYS A 78 0.83 -12.68 -4.52
CA LYS A 78 1.09 -12.00 -3.24
C LYS A 78 0.68 -12.92 -2.10
N LYS A 79 1.58 -13.16 -1.15
CA LYS A 79 1.34 -14.00 0.01
C LYS A 79 2.24 -13.63 1.19
N ALA A 80 1.69 -13.62 2.39
CA ALA A 80 2.36 -13.65 3.69
C ALA A 80 2.68 -15.10 4.12
N GLY A 81 3.55 -15.28 5.10
CA GLY A 81 4.02 -16.61 5.48
C GLY A 81 3.56 -17.07 6.86
N ASP A 82 4.14 -18.19 7.31
CA ASP A 82 3.91 -18.72 8.65
C ASP A 82 5.14 -18.48 9.52
N TYR A 83 4.91 -18.04 10.76
CA TYR A 83 5.96 -17.82 11.74
C TYR A 83 6.59 -19.14 12.16
N VAL A 84 7.92 -19.21 12.05
CA VAL A 84 8.74 -20.30 12.62
C VAL A 84 9.66 -19.81 13.73
N PHE A 85 9.90 -18.50 13.81
CA PHE A 85 10.66 -17.85 14.88
C PHE A 85 10.13 -16.44 15.11
N LEU A 86 9.95 -16.06 16.37
CA LEU A 86 9.62 -14.69 16.77
C LEU A 86 10.13 -14.46 18.19
N GLU A 87 11.29 -13.86 18.32
CA GLU A 87 11.92 -13.56 19.61
C GLU A 87 12.50 -12.14 19.61
N GLU A 88 12.69 -11.60 20.81
CA GLU A 88 13.20 -10.25 21.02
C GLU A 88 14.51 -10.30 21.83
N SER A 89 15.45 -9.45 21.44
CA SER A 89 16.65 -9.19 22.23
C SER A 89 17.11 -7.75 22.05
N ASN A 90 17.51 -7.11 23.14
CA ASN A 90 18.09 -5.75 23.16
C ASN A 90 17.23 -4.68 22.46
N GLY A 91 15.91 -4.76 22.59
CA GLY A 91 14.95 -3.87 21.96
C GLY A 91 14.77 -4.13 20.46
N THR A 92 15.04 -5.33 19.98
CA THR A 92 14.92 -5.71 18.57
C THR A 92 14.15 -7.02 18.43
N ALA A 93 13.09 -7.00 17.64
CA ALA A 93 12.34 -8.20 17.29
C ALA A 93 12.92 -8.87 16.03
N TYR A 94 13.08 -10.18 16.10
CA TYR A 94 13.56 -11.02 14.99
C TYR A 94 12.45 -11.99 14.59
N HIS A 95 11.99 -11.86 13.36
CA HIS A 95 10.94 -12.67 12.76
C HIS A 95 11.61 -13.61 11.76
N ILE A 96 11.26 -14.89 11.76
CA ILE A 96 11.52 -15.79 10.63
C ILE A 96 10.18 -16.36 10.18
N ILE A 97 9.89 -16.13 8.91
CA ILE A 97 8.61 -16.43 8.29
C ILE A 97 8.87 -17.32 7.08
N VAL A 98 8.20 -18.47 7.00
CA VAL A 98 8.25 -19.38 5.85
C VAL A 98 7.11 -19.03 4.91
N THR A 99 7.43 -18.63 3.67
CA THR A 99 6.43 -18.20 2.70
C THR A 99 6.06 -19.28 1.68
N ALA A 100 6.98 -20.20 1.38
CA ALA A 100 6.72 -21.37 0.54
C ALA A 100 7.48 -22.61 1.04
N GLY A 101 6.82 -23.76 1.02
CA GLY A 101 7.36 -25.08 1.37
C GLY A 101 8.15 -25.77 0.26
N HIS A 102 8.76 -24.98 -0.62
CA HIS A 102 9.60 -25.44 -1.71
C HIS A 102 10.50 -24.30 -2.19
N ARG A 103 11.45 -24.61 -3.07
CA ARG A 103 12.25 -23.60 -3.76
C ARG A 103 11.38 -22.68 -4.61
N ILE A 104 11.55 -21.37 -4.43
CA ILE A 104 10.95 -20.34 -5.27
C ILE A 104 11.99 -19.78 -6.26
N GLN A 105 11.51 -19.15 -7.32
CA GLN A 105 12.36 -18.37 -8.23
C GLN A 105 12.90 -17.12 -7.53
N GLY A 106 12.05 -16.41 -6.78
CA GLY A 106 12.47 -15.18 -6.11
C GLY A 106 11.35 -14.39 -5.47
N PHE A 107 11.73 -13.49 -4.56
CA PHE A 107 10.88 -12.41 -4.09
C PHE A 107 10.93 -11.26 -5.10
N VAL A 108 9.76 -10.70 -5.44
CA VAL A 108 9.62 -9.65 -6.45
C VAL A 108 9.43 -8.28 -5.79
N GLN A 109 8.54 -8.21 -4.81
CA GLN A 109 8.21 -6.98 -4.09
C GLN A 109 7.83 -7.37 -2.66
N HIS A 110 8.41 -6.69 -1.67
CA HIS A 110 8.05 -6.86 -0.27
C HIS A 110 7.07 -5.76 0.16
N TYR A 111 6.23 -6.10 1.12
CA TYR A 111 5.26 -5.21 1.73
C TYR A 111 5.36 -5.34 3.25
N LEU A 112 5.20 -4.21 3.93
CA LEU A 112 5.00 -4.13 5.37
C LEU A 112 3.59 -3.57 5.59
N HIS A 113 2.71 -4.41 6.13
CA HIS A 113 1.26 -4.26 6.01
C HIS A 113 0.86 -4.17 4.52
N ASP A 114 0.32 -3.04 4.08
CA ASP A 114 -0.07 -2.78 2.70
C ASP A 114 0.87 -1.83 1.96
N GLU A 115 1.99 -1.44 2.58
CA GLU A 115 2.94 -0.50 2.01
C GLU A 115 4.10 -1.23 1.34
N ALA A 116 4.32 -0.94 0.06
CA ALA A 116 5.43 -1.49 -0.70
C ALA A 116 6.76 -0.89 -0.22
N ILE A 117 7.77 -1.73 -0.06
CA ILE A 117 9.07 -1.30 0.45
C ILE A 117 10.21 -1.52 -0.55
N ASP A 118 11.21 -0.65 -0.51
CA ASP A 118 12.46 -0.83 -1.26
C ASP A 118 13.59 -1.22 -0.30
N LEU A 119 14.40 -2.21 -0.72
CA LEU A 119 15.54 -2.71 0.02
C LEU A 119 16.85 -2.26 -0.63
N ASP A 120 17.85 -1.93 0.18
CA ASP A 120 19.23 -1.79 -0.29
C ASP A 120 19.92 -3.15 -0.48
N SER A 121 21.19 -3.15 -0.92
CA SER A 121 21.97 -4.38 -1.13
C SER A 121 22.27 -5.16 0.16
N SER A 122 22.09 -4.53 1.33
CA SER A 122 22.29 -5.13 2.65
C SER A 122 20.98 -5.64 3.26
N GLY A 123 19.86 -5.48 2.56
CA GLY A 123 18.53 -5.84 3.03
C GLY A 123 17.86 -4.78 3.92
N VAL A 124 18.41 -3.58 4.04
CA VAL A 124 17.82 -2.49 4.82
C VAL A 124 16.66 -1.87 4.04
N VAL A 125 15.54 -1.62 4.72
CA VAL A 125 14.42 -0.87 4.14
C VAL A 125 14.79 0.60 4.00
N ILE A 126 14.85 1.11 2.78
CA ILE A 126 15.20 2.50 2.46
C ILE A 126 14.01 3.35 2.02
N SER A 127 12.93 2.69 1.59
CA SER A 127 11.66 3.30 1.26
C SER A 127 10.55 2.41 1.79
N PRO A 128 9.48 2.96 2.39
CA PRO A 128 9.28 4.38 2.71
C PRO A 128 10.28 4.92 3.74
N ALA A 129 10.53 6.24 3.70
CA ALA A 129 11.56 6.89 4.52
C ALA A 129 11.33 6.73 6.03
N HIS A 130 10.09 6.54 6.50
CA HIS A 130 9.84 6.43 7.94
C HIS A 130 10.42 5.15 8.58
N PHE A 131 10.77 4.13 7.80
CA PHE A 131 11.50 2.95 8.30
C PHE A 131 13.02 3.16 8.40
N ASN A 132 13.53 4.32 7.98
CA ASN A 132 14.94 4.65 7.98
C ASN A 132 15.16 6.11 8.40
N ASP A 133 15.58 6.33 9.64
CA ASP A 133 16.12 7.64 10.04
C ASP A 133 17.57 7.71 9.54
N ASP A 134 18.07 8.89 9.11
CA ASP A 134 19.41 9.10 8.52
C ASP A 134 20.57 8.57 9.39
N SER A 135 20.28 8.21 10.65
CA SER A 135 21.22 7.67 11.64
C SER A 135 20.97 6.21 12.06
N ARG A 136 19.84 5.58 11.70
CA ARG A 136 19.49 4.21 12.15
C ARG A 136 18.38 3.55 11.28
N PRO A 137 18.66 2.39 10.65
CA PRO A 137 17.61 1.60 10.01
C PRO A 137 16.76 0.87 11.05
N TYR A 138 15.43 0.95 10.91
CA TYR A 138 14.49 0.28 11.82
C TYR A 138 14.10 -1.10 11.33
N VAL A 139 14.00 -1.30 10.01
CA VAL A 139 13.62 -2.58 9.42
C VAL A 139 14.69 -3.09 8.47
N ARG A 140 15.00 -4.38 8.58
CA ARG A 140 15.88 -5.11 7.66
C ARG A 140 15.26 -6.45 7.29
N ILE A 141 15.35 -6.83 6.04
CA ILE A 141 14.86 -8.09 5.49
C ILE A 141 15.99 -8.83 4.82
N ASP A 142 16.19 -10.09 5.21
CA ASP A 142 17.07 -11.02 4.53
C ASP A 142 16.23 -12.21 4.05
N THR A 143 16.46 -12.68 2.82
CA THR A 143 15.63 -13.72 2.20
C THR A 143 16.41 -15.01 1.93
N ARG A 144 15.69 -16.13 1.88
CA ARG A 144 16.17 -17.45 1.44
C ARG A 144 15.19 -18.03 0.44
N LEU A 145 15.71 -18.62 -0.63
CA LEU A 145 14.90 -19.06 -1.77
C LEU A 145 14.40 -20.50 -1.61
N GLY A 146 14.83 -21.23 -0.58
CA GLY A 146 14.45 -22.62 -0.35
C GLY A 146 15.35 -23.60 -1.09
N LEU A 147 16.67 -23.40 -1.06
CA LEU A 147 17.65 -24.32 -1.61
C LEU A 147 17.60 -25.68 -0.89
N ASN A 148 17.97 -26.77 -1.57
CA ASN A 148 18.02 -28.11 -0.99
C ASN A 148 18.91 -28.19 0.26
N HIS A 149 19.98 -27.40 0.29
CA HIS A 149 20.80 -27.15 1.46
C HIS A 149 20.86 -25.63 1.62
N GLU A 150 20.01 -25.09 2.49
CA GLU A 150 19.85 -23.66 2.67
C GLU A 150 20.89 -23.14 3.69
N THR A 151 20.89 -21.84 3.96
CA THR A 151 21.77 -21.24 4.97
C THR A 151 20.96 -20.59 6.07
N ALA A 152 21.30 -20.92 7.32
CA ALA A 152 20.68 -20.28 8.48
C ALA A 152 21.03 -18.77 8.54
N TYR A 153 20.16 -17.99 9.15
CA TYR A 153 20.38 -16.55 9.36
C TYR A 153 21.43 -16.34 10.45
N SER A 154 22.61 -15.85 10.06
CA SER A 154 23.80 -15.79 10.92
C SER A 154 23.66 -14.82 12.09
N ASP A 155 22.94 -13.72 11.90
CA ASP A 155 22.67 -12.74 12.95
C ASP A 155 21.70 -13.26 14.00
N VAL A 156 20.67 -14.02 13.59
CA VAL A 156 19.77 -14.73 14.53
C VAL A 156 20.56 -15.75 15.36
N ILE A 157 21.50 -16.49 14.76
CA ILE A 157 22.37 -17.43 15.50
C ILE A 157 23.24 -16.68 16.52
N SER A 158 23.79 -15.53 16.13
CA SER A 158 24.64 -14.73 17.01
C SER A 158 23.87 -14.20 18.22
N GLU A 159 22.62 -13.77 18.01
CA GLU A 159 21.80 -13.17 19.07
C GLU A 159 21.12 -14.23 19.96
N PHE A 160 20.73 -15.37 19.37
CA PHE A 160 19.97 -16.42 20.05
C PHE A 160 20.66 -17.80 20.00
N PRO A 161 21.94 -17.94 20.39
CA PRO A 161 22.72 -19.16 20.19
C PRO A 161 22.19 -20.38 20.96
N SER A 162 21.38 -20.17 22.00
CA SER A 162 20.81 -21.25 22.82
C SER A 162 19.56 -21.90 22.21
N ILE A 163 18.85 -21.20 21.32
CA ILE A 163 17.58 -21.64 20.73
C ILE A 163 17.63 -21.72 19.20
N TRP A 164 18.56 -21.00 18.55
CA TRP A 164 18.76 -21.02 17.12
C TRP A 164 20.23 -21.28 16.78
N THR A 165 20.46 -22.32 16.00
CA THR A 165 21.80 -22.85 15.65
C THR A 165 21.97 -22.97 14.14
N THR A 166 23.18 -23.27 13.69
CA THR A 166 23.50 -23.53 12.27
C THR A 166 22.72 -24.69 11.64
N ASN A 167 22.06 -25.53 12.45
CA ASN A 167 21.18 -26.60 11.98
C ASN A 167 19.78 -26.10 11.59
N HIS A 168 19.38 -24.91 12.03
CA HIS A 168 18.09 -24.31 11.73
C HIS A 168 18.13 -23.56 10.38
N ARG A 169 18.46 -24.30 9.31
CA ARG A 169 18.69 -23.75 7.97
C ARG A 169 17.41 -23.52 7.17
N GLY A 170 16.36 -24.30 7.44
CA GLY A 170 15.15 -24.30 6.61
C GLY A 170 15.38 -24.91 5.22
N ASP A 171 16.10 -26.03 5.14
CA ASP A 171 16.39 -26.73 3.88
C ASP A 171 15.09 -26.99 3.09
N GLY A 172 15.07 -26.55 1.83
CA GLY A 172 13.90 -26.67 0.94
C GLY A 172 12.76 -25.68 1.21
N LEU A 173 12.88 -24.77 2.19
CA LEU A 173 11.85 -23.81 2.56
C LEU A 173 12.24 -22.39 2.16
N ALA A 174 11.45 -21.75 1.31
CA ALA A 174 11.60 -20.33 1.05
C ALA A 174 11.14 -19.56 2.28
N SER A 175 12.05 -18.77 2.84
CA SER A 175 11.81 -18.02 4.07
C SER A 175 12.33 -16.61 3.93
N MET A 176 11.83 -15.76 4.79
CA MET A 176 12.37 -14.44 5.01
C MET A 176 12.60 -14.25 6.51
N ARG A 177 13.64 -13.50 6.82
CA ARG A 177 13.89 -12.98 8.14
C ARG A 177 13.60 -11.49 8.10
N MET A 178 12.89 -10.99 9.11
CA MET A 178 12.65 -9.56 9.32
C MET A 178 13.20 -9.15 10.68
N TYR A 179 13.97 -8.08 10.68
CA TYR A 179 14.44 -7.33 11.84
C TYR A 179 13.52 -6.13 12.05
N CYS A 180 13.05 -5.91 13.27
CA CYS A 180 12.32 -4.70 13.65
C CYS A 180 12.94 -4.12 14.92
N GLY A 181 13.70 -3.02 14.77
CA GLY A 181 14.32 -2.31 15.89
C GLY A 181 13.32 -1.38 16.58
N THR A 182 13.40 -1.27 17.91
CA THR A 182 12.56 -0.35 18.68
C THR A 182 12.88 1.11 18.34
N ALA A 183 11.86 1.84 17.92
CA ALA A 183 11.90 3.29 17.75
C ALA A 183 11.81 4.00 19.10
N GLU A 184 12.38 5.20 19.19
CA GLU A 184 12.23 6.05 20.37
C GLU A 184 10.75 6.33 20.64
N SER A 185 10.33 6.35 21.91
CA SER A 185 8.90 6.45 22.26
C SER A 185 8.18 7.66 21.63
N LYS A 186 8.89 8.76 21.39
CA LYS A 186 8.34 9.96 20.73
C LYS A 186 8.17 9.81 19.22
N LYS A 187 8.96 8.94 18.59
CA LYS A 187 8.96 8.66 17.14
C LYS A 187 8.29 7.32 16.79
N TYR A 188 7.78 6.60 17.78
CA TYR A 188 7.28 5.24 17.58
C TYR A 188 6.17 5.17 16.53
N LEU A 189 5.20 6.08 16.58
CA LEU A 189 4.10 6.13 15.60
C LEU A 189 4.49 6.84 14.30
N ASP A 190 5.60 7.58 14.27
CA ASP A 190 6.18 8.08 13.02
C ASP A 190 6.80 6.90 12.24
N VAL A 191 7.59 6.06 12.91
CA VAL A 191 8.30 4.92 12.32
C VAL A 191 7.36 3.75 12.05
N TYR A 192 6.46 3.46 13.00
CA TYR A 192 5.53 2.34 12.97
C TYR A 192 4.07 2.82 13.11
N PRO A 193 3.50 3.53 12.11
CA PRO A 193 2.12 4.04 12.19
C PRO A 193 1.08 2.93 12.42
N ASN A 194 1.34 1.76 11.84
CA ASN A 194 0.48 0.57 11.91
C ASN A 194 0.95 -0.45 12.96
N GLN A 195 1.74 -0.01 13.95
CA GLN A 195 2.40 -0.87 14.94
C GLN A 195 3.48 -1.76 14.30
N MET A 196 3.81 -2.88 14.95
CA MET A 196 4.82 -3.81 14.49
C MET A 196 4.55 -4.26 13.04
N PRO A 197 5.53 -4.10 12.13
CA PRO A 197 5.37 -4.45 10.72
C PRO A 197 4.89 -5.88 10.49
N GLU A 198 3.92 -6.05 9.59
CA GLU A 198 3.49 -7.37 9.11
C GLU A 198 4.00 -7.63 7.70
N HIS A 199 4.87 -8.62 7.53
CA HIS A 199 5.45 -8.92 6.23
C HIS A 199 4.46 -9.62 5.29
N SER A 200 4.39 -9.17 4.04
CA SER A 200 3.90 -9.96 2.91
C SER A 200 4.77 -9.72 1.67
N ALA A 201 4.70 -10.58 0.67
CA ALA A 201 5.47 -10.38 -0.55
C ALA A 201 4.77 -10.89 -1.81
N VAL A 202 5.05 -10.24 -2.94
CA VAL A 202 4.83 -10.80 -4.28
C VAL A 202 6.01 -11.72 -4.59
N ILE A 203 5.69 -12.97 -4.93
CA ILE A 203 6.66 -14.06 -5.05
C ILE A 203 6.50 -14.74 -6.41
N ASP A 204 7.62 -14.96 -7.08
CA ASP A 204 7.72 -15.90 -8.19
C ASP A 204 7.98 -17.30 -7.61
N GLY A 205 6.95 -18.13 -7.67
CA GLY A 205 6.91 -19.44 -7.03
C GLY A 205 7.77 -20.50 -7.70
N MET A 206 7.23 -21.71 -7.79
CA MET A 206 7.96 -22.92 -8.16
C MET A 206 8.57 -22.86 -9.57
N LEU A 207 9.75 -23.48 -9.71
CA LEU A 207 10.34 -23.80 -11.01
C LEU A 207 9.68 -25.06 -11.57
N LEU A 208 9.21 -25.00 -12.82
CA LEU A 208 8.42 -26.05 -13.45
C LEU A 208 9.22 -26.71 -14.57
N TYR A 209 9.14 -28.04 -14.66
CA TYR A 209 9.69 -28.79 -15.77
C TYR A 209 8.87 -28.52 -17.04
N ASP A 210 9.53 -28.11 -18.12
CA ASP A 210 8.92 -27.89 -19.43
C ASP A 210 9.35 -28.99 -20.41
N PRO A 211 8.44 -29.88 -20.86
CA PRO A 211 8.76 -30.99 -21.75
C PRO A 211 9.21 -30.55 -23.16
N ARG A 212 9.06 -29.27 -23.52
CA ARG A 212 9.52 -28.72 -24.82
C ARG A 212 11.01 -28.46 -24.83
N THR A 213 11.56 -28.08 -23.69
CA THR A 213 12.97 -27.71 -23.52
C THR A 213 13.74 -28.72 -22.69
N GLU A 214 13.02 -29.63 -22.02
CA GLU A 214 13.56 -30.59 -21.05
C GLU A 214 14.32 -29.92 -19.89
N THR A 215 13.96 -28.67 -19.58
CA THR A 215 14.55 -27.90 -18.47
C THR A 215 13.52 -27.52 -17.43
N THR A 216 13.98 -27.32 -16.19
CA THR A 216 13.17 -26.81 -15.09
C THR A 216 13.47 -25.33 -14.89
N ALA A 217 12.48 -24.48 -15.14
CA ALA A 217 12.62 -23.03 -15.04
C ALA A 217 11.31 -22.40 -14.53
N TYR A 218 11.37 -21.14 -14.08
CA TYR A 218 10.18 -20.42 -13.66
C TYR A 218 9.22 -20.23 -14.84
N SER A 219 7.94 -20.54 -14.64
CA SER A 219 6.89 -20.32 -15.64
C SER A 219 5.55 -19.99 -14.98
N ARG A 220 4.77 -19.15 -15.68
CA ARG A 220 3.38 -18.84 -15.35
C ARG A 220 2.37 -19.62 -16.21
N ASN A 221 2.85 -20.52 -17.05
CA ASN A 221 2.02 -21.35 -17.94
C ASN A 221 1.26 -22.41 -17.11
N ILE A 222 -0.07 -22.34 -17.14
CA ILE A 222 -0.93 -23.17 -16.29
C ILE A 222 -0.88 -24.65 -16.69
N ALA A 223 -0.63 -24.98 -17.97
CA ALA A 223 -0.47 -26.38 -18.39
C ALA A 223 0.75 -27.03 -17.74
N LEU A 224 1.86 -26.29 -17.60
CA LEU A 224 3.05 -26.76 -16.88
C LEU A 224 2.82 -26.88 -15.38
N MET A 225 2.05 -25.96 -14.78
CA MET A 225 1.62 -26.08 -13.38
C MET A 225 0.80 -27.35 -13.16
N ARG A 226 -0.10 -27.65 -14.10
CA ARG A 226 -0.96 -28.84 -14.04
C ARG A 226 -0.19 -30.14 -14.24
N LEU A 227 0.78 -30.15 -15.16
CA LEU A 227 1.70 -31.27 -15.37
C LEU A 227 2.48 -31.56 -14.08
N TRP A 228 3.10 -30.52 -13.51
CA TRP A 228 3.81 -30.63 -12.24
C TRP A 228 2.89 -31.20 -11.15
N HIS A 229 1.67 -30.68 -11.02
CA HIS A 229 0.70 -31.14 -10.05
C HIS A 229 0.36 -32.63 -10.23
N MET A 230 0.19 -33.14 -11.45
CA MET A 230 0.00 -34.58 -11.68
C MET A 230 1.17 -35.42 -11.20
N THR A 231 2.40 -34.90 -11.33
CA THR A 231 3.63 -35.63 -10.98
C THR A 231 4.13 -35.38 -9.55
N SER A 232 3.45 -34.52 -8.78
CA SER A 232 3.90 -34.12 -7.45
C SER A 232 3.22 -34.95 -6.34
N PRO A 233 3.82 -35.02 -5.13
CA PRO A 233 3.19 -35.65 -3.96
C PRO A 233 1.90 -34.97 -3.52
N TYR A 234 1.66 -33.73 -3.96
CA TYR A 234 0.50 -32.91 -3.61
C TYR A 234 -0.64 -33.01 -4.63
N GLY A 235 -0.44 -33.77 -5.70
CA GLY A 235 -1.45 -33.98 -6.72
C GLY A 235 -1.62 -35.45 -7.07
N GLY A 236 -1.31 -35.82 -8.31
CA GLY A 236 -1.58 -37.16 -8.86
C GLY A 236 -0.61 -38.25 -8.42
N LYS A 237 0.58 -37.90 -7.91
CA LYS A 237 1.67 -38.84 -7.56
C LYS A 237 2.09 -39.78 -8.69
N LEU A 238 1.96 -39.32 -9.93
CA LEU A 238 2.36 -40.08 -11.12
C LEU A 238 3.80 -39.76 -11.51
N SER A 239 4.40 -40.62 -12.32
CA SER A 239 5.70 -40.35 -12.92
C SER A 239 5.54 -39.60 -14.24
N LEU A 240 6.61 -38.93 -14.70
CA LEU A 240 6.63 -38.36 -16.06
C LEU A 240 6.49 -39.44 -17.14
N ALA A 241 6.83 -40.70 -16.85
CA ALA A 241 6.67 -41.80 -17.80
C ALA A 241 5.20 -42.19 -18.02
N ASP A 242 4.34 -41.91 -17.04
CA ASP A 242 2.89 -42.11 -17.13
C ASP A 242 2.20 -41.00 -17.94
N MET A 243 2.93 -39.92 -18.30
CA MET A 243 2.39 -38.79 -19.06
C MET A 243 2.66 -38.95 -20.55
N TYR A 244 1.67 -38.66 -21.39
CA TYR A 244 1.87 -38.54 -22.82
C TYR A 244 2.37 -37.12 -23.16
N LEU A 245 3.69 -36.92 -23.03
CA LEU A 245 4.33 -35.60 -23.13
C LEU A 245 4.01 -34.78 -24.40
N PRO A 246 3.79 -35.36 -25.60
CA PRO A 246 3.41 -34.57 -26.78
C PRO A 246 2.14 -33.73 -26.59
N ASP A 247 1.14 -34.25 -25.88
CA ASP A 247 -0.08 -33.50 -25.59
C ASP A 247 0.18 -32.35 -24.59
N TRP A 248 1.05 -32.59 -23.60
CA TRP A 248 1.47 -31.56 -22.64
C TRP A 248 2.31 -30.47 -23.31
N VAL A 249 3.15 -30.84 -24.27
CA VAL A 249 3.86 -29.90 -25.15
C VAL A 249 2.86 -29.04 -25.92
N ASN A 250 1.82 -29.65 -26.51
CA ASN A 250 0.78 -28.89 -27.19
C ASN A 250 0.05 -27.93 -26.25
N ALA A 251 -0.38 -28.41 -25.07
CA ALA A 251 -1.05 -27.57 -24.08
C ALA A 251 -0.18 -26.40 -23.61
N ALA A 252 1.12 -26.60 -23.42
CA ALA A 252 2.05 -25.53 -23.11
C ALA A 252 2.16 -24.52 -24.27
N ASN A 253 2.25 -24.97 -25.52
CA ASN A 253 2.26 -24.11 -26.70
C ASN A 253 0.97 -23.29 -26.85
N VAL A 254 -0.19 -23.90 -26.59
CA VAL A 254 -1.48 -23.21 -26.59
C VAL A 254 -1.54 -22.15 -25.50
N GLY A 255 -1.09 -22.47 -24.29
CA GLY A 255 -1.01 -21.50 -23.20
C GLY A 255 -0.09 -20.32 -23.51
N ASP A 256 0.90 -20.55 -24.38
CA ASP A 256 1.87 -19.56 -24.84
C ASP A 256 1.38 -18.71 -26.03
N GLN A 257 0.25 -19.01 -26.66
CA GLN A 257 -0.29 -18.19 -27.75
C GLN A 257 -0.54 -16.75 -27.28
N LEU A 258 -0.29 -15.77 -28.15
CA LEU A 258 -0.58 -14.37 -27.85
C LEU A 258 -2.04 -14.06 -28.17
N VAL A 259 -2.74 -13.45 -27.22
CA VAL A 259 -4.10 -12.94 -27.38
C VAL A 259 -4.11 -11.44 -27.19
N THR A 260 -4.94 -10.75 -27.98
CA THR A 260 -5.10 -9.30 -27.89
C THR A 260 -6.05 -8.96 -26.74
N ASN A 261 -5.71 -7.93 -25.97
CA ASN A 261 -6.57 -7.36 -24.93
C ASN A 261 -7.33 -6.12 -25.46
N ARG A 262 -8.30 -5.64 -24.69
CA ARG A 262 -9.15 -4.51 -25.09
C ARG A 262 -8.41 -3.21 -25.37
N SER A 263 -7.21 -3.04 -24.79
CA SER A 263 -6.36 -1.87 -24.99
C SER A 263 -5.46 -2.00 -26.23
N GLY A 264 -5.59 -3.09 -27.00
CA GLY A 264 -4.76 -3.39 -28.17
C GLY A 264 -3.39 -3.99 -27.84
N GLY A 265 -3.08 -4.22 -26.57
CA GLY A 265 -1.89 -4.94 -26.14
C GLY A 265 -2.05 -6.45 -26.30
N THR A 266 -0.97 -7.20 -26.11
CA THR A 266 -0.99 -8.66 -26.18
C THR A 266 -0.59 -9.28 -24.83
N GLU A 267 -1.25 -10.36 -24.46
CA GLU A 267 -0.89 -11.20 -23.32
C GLU A 267 -0.89 -12.68 -23.71
N ARG A 268 -0.34 -13.55 -22.86
CA ARG A 268 -0.30 -15.00 -23.10
C ARG A 268 -1.67 -15.62 -22.79
N ARG A 269 -2.07 -16.61 -23.58
CA ARG A 269 -3.42 -17.19 -23.57
C ARG A 269 -3.82 -17.82 -22.23
N TYR A 270 -2.97 -18.67 -21.64
CA TYR A 270 -3.29 -19.39 -20.39
C TYR A 270 -2.18 -19.25 -19.34
N TYR A 271 -2.08 -18.02 -18.81
CA TYR A 271 -1.13 -17.68 -17.75
C TYR A 271 -1.85 -17.33 -16.45
N GLY A 272 -1.20 -17.65 -15.33
CA GLY A 272 -1.78 -17.44 -14.02
C GLY A 272 -0.81 -17.69 -12.87
N GLY A 273 -1.39 -17.82 -11.69
CA GLY A 273 -0.69 -18.16 -10.46
C GLY A 273 -1.67 -18.38 -9.33
N MET A 274 -1.37 -19.36 -8.47
CA MET A 274 -2.18 -19.67 -7.31
C MET A 274 -1.30 -20.27 -6.21
N TRP A 275 -1.83 -20.28 -5.00
CA TRP A 275 -1.21 -20.99 -3.89
C TRP A 275 -2.23 -21.87 -3.18
N PHE A 276 -1.75 -22.92 -2.55
CA PHE A 276 -2.55 -23.83 -1.74
C PHE A 276 -1.69 -24.40 -0.62
N ARG A 277 -2.28 -25.18 0.28
CA ARG A 277 -1.53 -25.84 1.37
C ARG A 277 -1.28 -27.29 0.99
N ALA A 278 -0.21 -27.90 1.49
CA ALA A 278 0.13 -29.29 1.19
C ALA A 278 -0.96 -30.30 1.57
N ASN A 279 -1.90 -29.91 2.45
CA ASN A 279 -3.08 -30.68 2.84
C ASN A 279 -4.38 -30.28 2.11
N SER A 280 -4.33 -29.35 1.16
CA SER A 280 -5.46 -29.04 0.27
C SER A 280 -5.82 -30.26 -0.56
N ASP A 281 -7.10 -30.39 -0.93
CA ASP A 281 -7.62 -31.47 -1.75
C ASP A 281 -7.00 -31.40 -3.17
N PRO A 282 -6.21 -32.41 -3.55
CA PRO A 282 -5.62 -32.50 -4.89
C PRO A 282 -6.65 -32.37 -6.03
N VAL A 283 -7.86 -32.89 -5.83
CA VAL A 283 -8.91 -32.85 -6.86
C VAL A 283 -9.40 -31.42 -7.06
N GLU A 284 -9.51 -30.63 -5.99
CA GLU A 284 -9.90 -29.23 -6.08
C GLU A 284 -8.81 -28.36 -6.72
N VAL A 285 -7.55 -28.55 -6.33
CA VAL A 285 -6.40 -27.86 -6.95
C VAL A 285 -6.32 -28.19 -8.44
N GLY A 286 -6.40 -29.47 -8.79
CA GLY A 286 -6.40 -29.92 -10.18
C GLY A 286 -7.54 -29.31 -10.99
N ARG A 287 -8.77 -29.32 -10.47
CA ARG A 287 -9.94 -28.76 -11.14
C ARG A 287 -9.82 -27.25 -11.36
N THR A 288 -9.26 -26.51 -10.40
CA THR A 288 -9.02 -25.07 -10.54
C THR A 288 -8.06 -24.77 -11.69
N LEU A 289 -6.96 -25.52 -11.79
CA LEU A 289 -5.99 -25.39 -12.88
C LEU A 289 -6.59 -25.85 -14.22
N ASP A 290 -7.33 -26.96 -14.23
CA ASP A 290 -8.00 -27.50 -15.43
C ASP A 290 -9.01 -26.48 -15.99
N GLN A 291 -9.81 -25.87 -15.12
CA GLN A 291 -10.76 -24.83 -15.51
C GLN A 291 -10.08 -23.54 -15.97
N ALA A 292 -8.96 -23.17 -15.34
CA ALA A 292 -8.22 -21.94 -15.69
C ALA A 292 -7.54 -22.04 -17.06
N ALA A 293 -7.11 -23.21 -17.51
CA ALA A 293 -6.49 -23.41 -18.83
C ALA A 293 -7.35 -24.20 -19.82
N GLU A 294 -8.63 -24.43 -19.48
CA GLU A 294 -9.58 -25.19 -20.30
C GLU A 294 -9.06 -26.59 -20.69
N LEU A 295 -8.32 -27.22 -19.78
CA LEU A 295 -7.69 -28.52 -19.95
C LEU A 295 -8.70 -29.65 -19.71
N VAL A 296 -8.67 -30.66 -20.58
CA VAL A 296 -9.43 -31.90 -20.38
C VAL A 296 -8.45 -33.07 -20.37
N LEU A 297 -8.23 -33.64 -19.19
CA LEU A 297 -7.37 -34.80 -19.02
C LEU A 297 -8.11 -36.07 -19.45
N TYR A 298 -7.40 -36.98 -20.08
CA TYR A 298 -7.94 -38.27 -20.50
C TYR A 298 -6.87 -39.35 -20.43
N GLU A 299 -7.31 -40.58 -20.19
CA GLU A 299 -6.44 -41.76 -20.25
C GLU A 299 -6.45 -42.30 -21.68
N ARG A 300 -5.26 -42.53 -22.22
CA ARG A 300 -5.05 -43.05 -23.59
C ARG A 300 -5.09 -44.58 -23.60
N ALA A 301 -5.19 -45.16 -24.79
CA ALA A 301 -5.15 -46.62 -25.00
C ALA A 301 -3.86 -47.29 -24.47
N ASP A 302 -2.74 -46.55 -24.41
CA ASP A 302 -1.46 -47.02 -23.89
C ASP A 302 -1.30 -46.85 -22.37
N GLY A 303 -2.38 -46.46 -21.67
CA GLY A 303 -2.40 -46.23 -20.21
C GLY A 303 -1.74 -44.93 -19.78
N LYS A 304 -1.26 -44.10 -20.71
CA LYS A 304 -0.68 -42.79 -20.41
C LYS A 304 -1.76 -41.73 -20.29
N ILE A 305 -1.49 -40.68 -19.53
CA ILE A 305 -2.38 -39.54 -19.38
C ILE A 305 -2.05 -38.48 -20.42
N GLY A 306 -3.01 -38.26 -21.32
CA GLY A 306 -3.01 -37.14 -22.27
C GLY A 306 -3.81 -35.95 -21.74
N VAL A 307 -3.69 -34.83 -22.44
CA VAL A 307 -4.45 -33.61 -22.13
C VAL A 307 -4.88 -32.92 -23.42
N HIS A 308 -6.17 -32.61 -23.53
CA HIS A 308 -6.62 -31.67 -24.54
C HIS A 308 -6.40 -30.25 -24.03
N ALA A 309 -5.70 -29.46 -24.85
CA ALA A 309 -5.52 -28.04 -24.59
C ALA A 309 -6.85 -27.27 -24.75
N GLY A 310 -6.90 -26.07 -24.17
CA GLY A 310 -8.01 -25.11 -24.33
C GLY A 310 -8.08 -24.48 -25.73
N GLU A 311 -8.15 -25.28 -26.78
CA GLU A 311 -8.25 -24.82 -28.16
C GLU A 311 -9.28 -25.64 -28.96
N TYR A 312 -9.72 -25.07 -30.09
CA TYR A 312 -10.52 -25.81 -31.04
C TYR A 312 -9.60 -26.71 -31.87
N VAL A 313 -9.95 -28.00 -31.93
CA VAL A 313 -9.33 -28.96 -32.83
C VAL A 313 -10.42 -29.49 -33.75
N ALA A 314 -10.18 -29.43 -35.07
CA ALA A 314 -11.13 -29.91 -36.05
C ALA A 314 -11.42 -31.42 -35.83
N PRO A 315 -12.69 -31.83 -35.68
CA PRO A 315 -13.02 -33.23 -35.45
C PRO A 315 -12.56 -34.13 -36.58
N THR A 316 -11.89 -35.23 -36.22
CA THR A 316 -11.54 -36.29 -37.17
C THR A 316 -12.59 -37.40 -37.24
N LYS A 317 -13.39 -37.57 -36.16
CA LYS A 317 -14.42 -38.61 -36.07
C LYS A 317 -15.76 -38.12 -36.58
N LEU A 318 -16.40 -38.93 -37.42
CA LEU A 318 -17.68 -38.62 -38.06
C LEU A 318 -18.73 -39.67 -37.69
N PHE A 319 -19.82 -39.24 -37.08
CA PHE A 319 -21.00 -40.05 -36.85
C PHE A 319 -22.12 -39.61 -37.76
N ASP A 320 -22.44 -40.44 -38.73
CA ASP A 320 -23.54 -40.21 -39.66
C ASP A 320 -24.79 -40.98 -39.24
N ARG A 321 -25.90 -40.74 -39.93
CA ARG A 321 -27.17 -41.42 -39.65
C ARG A 321 -27.08 -42.95 -39.77
N SER A 322 -26.14 -43.50 -40.54
CA SER A 322 -26.03 -44.94 -40.74
C SER A 322 -25.35 -45.66 -39.57
N ASN A 323 -24.46 -44.96 -38.85
CA ASN A 323 -23.75 -45.53 -37.71
C ASN A 323 -24.38 -45.21 -36.34
N ILE A 324 -25.34 -44.28 -36.29
CA ILE A 324 -26.07 -43.91 -35.07
C ILE A 324 -27.28 -44.84 -34.84
N ILE A 325 -27.30 -45.49 -33.67
CA ILE A 325 -28.38 -46.38 -33.21
C ILE A 325 -29.48 -45.57 -32.50
N SER A 326 -29.07 -44.64 -31.63
CA SER A 326 -29.97 -43.78 -30.86
C SER A 326 -29.46 -42.35 -30.83
N PHE A 327 -30.39 -41.40 -31.01
CA PHE A 327 -30.10 -39.98 -31.06
C PHE A 327 -31.12 -39.17 -30.26
N GLY A 328 -30.65 -38.54 -29.18
CA GLY A 328 -31.37 -37.53 -28.43
C GLY A 328 -30.83 -36.14 -28.75
N LEU A 329 -31.72 -35.20 -29.08
CA LEU A 329 -31.39 -33.78 -29.19
C LEU A 329 -32.33 -33.02 -28.29
N ASN A 330 -31.74 -32.29 -27.33
CA ASN A 330 -32.44 -31.29 -26.56
C ASN A 330 -32.01 -29.90 -27.06
N ALA A 331 -32.79 -29.40 -28.03
CA ALA A 331 -32.56 -28.09 -28.65
C ALA A 331 -33.08 -26.92 -27.79
N ASN A 332 -34.10 -27.17 -26.96
CA ASN A 332 -34.68 -26.16 -26.09
C ASN A 332 -33.99 -26.22 -24.73
N VAL A 333 -32.99 -25.36 -24.52
CA VAL A 333 -32.36 -25.24 -23.21
C VAL A 333 -33.34 -24.61 -22.25
N ASP A 334 -33.79 -25.39 -21.26
CA ASP A 334 -34.72 -24.98 -20.22
C ASP A 334 -34.27 -23.63 -19.62
N PRO A 335 -35.16 -22.61 -19.48
CA PRO A 335 -34.84 -21.35 -18.82
C PRO A 335 -34.27 -21.50 -17.40
N SER A 336 -34.53 -22.62 -16.71
CA SER A 336 -33.91 -22.93 -15.42
C SER A 336 -32.42 -23.32 -15.52
N THR A 337 -31.95 -23.69 -16.71
CA THR A 337 -30.57 -24.18 -16.95
C THR A 337 -29.72 -23.28 -17.84
N SER A 338 -30.36 -22.45 -18.69
CA SER A 338 -29.67 -21.42 -19.49
C SER A 338 -29.33 -20.19 -18.64
N VAL A 339 -28.49 -19.30 -19.18
CA VAL A 339 -28.09 -18.04 -18.54
C VAL A 339 -28.18 -16.87 -19.51
N LEU A 340 -28.62 -15.71 -19.01
CA LEU A 340 -28.63 -14.45 -19.76
C LEU A 340 -27.27 -13.73 -19.67
N ALA A 341 -26.54 -13.97 -18.58
CA ALA A 341 -25.19 -13.45 -18.39
C ALA A 341 -24.35 -14.32 -17.47
N VAL A 342 -23.03 -14.20 -17.60
CA VAL A 342 -22.05 -14.80 -16.70
C VAL A 342 -21.28 -13.68 -16.02
N ARG A 343 -21.05 -13.81 -14.72
CA ARG A 343 -20.19 -12.92 -13.92
C ARG A 343 -18.85 -13.63 -13.70
N GLY A 344 -17.75 -12.90 -13.74
CA GLY A 344 -16.41 -13.45 -13.54
C GLY A 344 -15.72 -12.86 -12.32
N ARG A 345 -14.93 -13.65 -11.62
CA ARG A 345 -14.02 -13.23 -10.55
C ARG A 345 -12.64 -13.79 -10.77
N PHE A 346 -11.65 -12.92 -10.63
CA PHE A 346 -10.24 -13.24 -10.86
C PHE A 346 -9.36 -12.53 -9.86
N THR A 347 -8.13 -13.00 -9.72
CA THR A 347 -7.12 -12.37 -8.86
C THR A 347 -6.46 -11.22 -9.61
N ASP A 348 -6.56 -9.99 -9.13
CA ASP A 348 -6.08 -8.80 -9.86
C ASP A 348 -4.68 -8.37 -9.37
N PRO A 349 -3.61 -8.55 -10.16
CA PRO A 349 -2.27 -8.13 -9.77
C PRO A 349 -2.12 -6.62 -9.57
N SER A 350 -2.99 -5.81 -10.20
CA SER A 350 -2.95 -4.35 -10.08
C SER A 350 -3.55 -3.85 -8.76
N ASP A 351 -4.42 -4.66 -8.13
CA ASP A 351 -5.03 -4.41 -6.83
C ASP A 351 -4.46 -5.37 -5.78
N LEU A 352 -3.12 -5.42 -5.71
CA LEU A 352 -2.38 -6.21 -4.72
C LEU A 352 -2.76 -7.70 -4.67
N TYR A 353 -3.18 -8.28 -5.79
CA TYR A 353 -3.65 -9.67 -5.91
C TYR A 353 -4.94 -9.95 -5.12
N ASN A 354 -5.80 -8.94 -4.90
CA ASN A 354 -7.14 -9.16 -4.35
C ASN A 354 -8.08 -9.76 -5.41
N THR A 355 -9.14 -10.44 -4.97
CA THR A 355 -10.19 -10.92 -5.89
C THR A 355 -11.09 -9.77 -6.33
N ASN A 356 -11.09 -9.49 -7.63
CA ASN A 356 -11.94 -8.47 -8.25
C ASN A 356 -12.94 -9.07 -9.24
N ASP A 357 -14.06 -8.37 -9.42
CA ASP A 357 -15.07 -8.73 -10.42
C ASP A 357 -14.60 -8.28 -11.83
N ALA A 358 -14.72 -9.18 -12.80
CA ALA A 358 -14.57 -8.86 -14.21
C ALA A 358 -15.85 -8.23 -14.77
N ALA A 359 -15.78 -7.62 -15.95
CA ALA A 359 -16.98 -7.18 -16.67
C ALA A 359 -17.96 -8.36 -16.86
N ILE A 360 -19.26 -8.07 -16.85
CA ILE A 360 -20.28 -9.09 -17.06
C ILE A 360 -20.31 -9.49 -18.55
N TYR A 361 -20.20 -10.78 -18.84
CA TYR A 361 -20.39 -11.29 -20.20
C TYR A 361 -21.87 -11.61 -20.45
N GLY A 362 -22.43 -11.05 -21.53
CA GLY A 362 -23.87 -11.12 -21.83
C GLY A 362 -24.63 -9.94 -21.23
N ASN A 363 -25.97 -10.03 -21.18
CA ASN A 363 -26.80 -8.94 -20.68
C ASN A 363 -27.93 -9.47 -19.80
N PRO A 364 -27.83 -9.33 -18.47
CA PRO A 364 -28.88 -9.80 -17.56
C PRO A 364 -30.10 -8.87 -17.51
N TYR A 365 -30.05 -7.70 -18.15
CA TYR A 365 -31.06 -6.65 -18.07
C TYR A 365 -32.01 -6.61 -19.29
N VAL A 366 -31.89 -7.57 -20.21
CA VAL A 366 -32.74 -7.65 -21.41
C VAL A 366 -33.62 -8.89 -21.31
N GLY A 367 -34.95 -8.69 -21.32
CA GLY A 367 -35.94 -9.76 -21.30
C GLY A 367 -36.99 -9.63 -20.19
N GLU A 368 -37.65 -10.75 -19.86
CA GLU A 368 -38.53 -10.90 -18.69
C GLU A 368 -37.78 -10.66 -17.38
N ASP A 369 -38.49 -10.31 -16.30
CA ASP A 369 -37.98 -10.12 -14.92
C ASP A 369 -37.42 -11.42 -14.30
N THR A 370 -36.41 -12.02 -14.95
CA THR A 370 -35.79 -13.28 -14.56
C THR A 370 -34.28 -13.11 -14.42
N GLU A 371 -33.78 -13.29 -13.20
CA GLU A 371 -32.36 -13.17 -12.89
C GLU A 371 -31.60 -14.48 -13.19
N ARG A 372 -31.39 -14.78 -14.48
CA ARG A 372 -30.62 -15.96 -14.94
C ARG A 372 -29.14 -15.63 -15.12
N THR A 373 -28.40 -15.55 -14.02
CA THR A 373 -26.94 -15.36 -14.06
C THR A 373 -26.18 -16.51 -13.41
N SER A 374 -24.98 -16.79 -13.88
CA SER A 374 -24.04 -17.69 -13.22
C SER A 374 -22.72 -17.00 -12.96
N THR A 375 -22.03 -17.37 -11.88
CA THR A 375 -20.70 -16.85 -11.57
C THR A 375 -19.65 -17.90 -11.87
N VAL A 376 -18.57 -17.49 -12.53
CA VAL A 376 -17.33 -18.23 -12.65
C VAL A 376 -16.29 -17.52 -11.81
N ASP A 377 -15.66 -18.25 -10.89
CA ASP A 377 -14.67 -17.74 -9.95
C ASP A 377 -13.45 -18.66 -10.02
N ASN A 378 -12.28 -18.10 -10.33
CA ASN A 378 -11.06 -18.88 -10.44
C ASN A 378 -9.84 -18.10 -9.96
N VAL A 379 -9.28 -18.57 -8.84
CA VAL A 379 -8.14 -17.95 -8.15
C VAL A 379 -6.80 -18.08 -8.89
N ALA A 380 -6.70 -18.96 -9.90
CA ALA A 380 -5.49 -19.09 -10.70
C ALA A 380 -5.42 -18.06 -11.83
N VAL A 381 -6.56 -17.49 -12.23
CA VAL A 381 -6.66 -16.51 -13.31
C VAL A 381 -6.26 -15.13 -12.80
N GLN A 382 -5.29 -14.51 -13.47
CA GLN A 382 -4.69 -13.25 -13.04
C GLN A 382 -4.82 -12.10 -14.05
N SER A 383 -5.69 -12.24 -15.04
CA SER A 383 -5.98 -11.16 -15.97
C SER A 383 -7.45 -11.10 -16.33
N HIS A 384 -7.93 -9.87 -16.52
CA HIS A 384 -9.31 -9.60 -16.89
C HIS A 384 -9.69 -10.27 -18.22
N ASN A 385 -8.86 -10.12 -19.26
CA ASN A 385 -9.09 -10.74 -20.57
C ASN A 385 -9.19 -12.26 -20.48
N HIS A 386 -8.34 -12.90 -19.68
CA HIS A 386 -8.39 -14.34 -19.47
C HIS A 386 -9.71 -14.76 -18.79
N MET A 387 -10.14 -14.03 -17.75
CA MET A 387 -11.43 -14.25 -17.13
C MET A 387 -12.61 -14.04 -18.10
N GLN A 388 -12.54 -13.06 -19.01
CA GLN A 388 -13.58 -12.83 -20.03
C GLN A 388 -13.72 -13.99 -21.01
N ARG A 389 -12.60 -14.54 -21.49
CA ARG A 389 -12.62 -15.73 -22.37
C ARG A 389 -13.26 -16.93 -21.68
N MET A 390 -12.95 -17.12 -20.39
CA MET A 390 -13.55 -18.17 -19.57
C MET A 390 -15.06 -17.95 -19.35
N GLN A 391 -15.50 -16.70 -19.12
CA GLN A 391 -16.93 -16.36 -19.03
C GLN A 391 -17.68 -16.63 -20.34
N LYS A 392 -17.08 -16.28 -21.49
CA LYS A 392 -17.64 -16.58 -22.82
C LYS A 392 -17.87 -18.08 -23.01
N LEU A 393 -16.86 -18.90 -22.70
CA LEU A 393 -16.97 -20.36 -22.81
C LEU A 393 -18.07 -20.89 -21.88
N ALA A 394 -18.12 -20.43 -20.62
CA ALA A 394 -19.18 -20.81 -19.70
C ALA A 394 -20.58 -20.41 -20.21
N TYR A 395 -20.73 -19.20 -20.77
CA TYR A 395 -21.97 -18.71 -21.35
C TYR A 395 -22.43 -19.60 -22.51
N ILE A 396 -21.54 -19.88 -23.47
CA ILE A 396 -21.85 -20.72 -24.64
C ILE A 396 -22.24 -22.13 -24.18
N ARG A 397 -21.45 -22.77 -23.31
CA ARG A 397 -21.70 -24.14 -22.85
C ARG A 397 -23.00 -24.30 -22.05
N ARG A 398 -23.39 -23.27 -21.29
CA ARG A 398 -24.68 -23.28 -20.56
C ARG A 398 -25.87 -23.19 -21.49
N ASN A 399 -25.74 -22.42 -22.57
CA ASN A 399 -26.80 -22.12 -23.53
C ASN A 399 -26.82 -23.04 -24.76
N ALA A 400 -25.80 -23.89 -24.93
CA ALA A 400 -25.68 -24.79 -26.07
C ALA A 400 -26.73 -25.93 -26.03
N PRO A 401 -27.30 -26.32 -27.18
CA PRO A 401 -28.10 -27.52 -27.34
C PRO A 401 -27.35 -28.77 -26.88
N ARG A 402 -28.04 -29.69 -26.18
CA ARG A 402 -27.45 -30.93 -25.68
C ARG A 402 -27.81 -32.11 -26.58
N VAL A 403 -26.85 -32.99 -26.81
CA VAL A 403 -27.03 -34.21 -27.60
C VAL A 403 -26.63 -35.45 -26.80
N SER A 404 -27.36 -36.53 -26.99
CA SER A 404 -27.00 -37.86 -26.51
C SER A 404 -26.99 -38.83 -27.69
N ILE A 405 -25.93 -39.62 -27.80
CA ILE A 405 -25.67 -40.45 -28.97
C ILE A 405 -25.28 -41.84 -28.48
N THR A 406 -25.92 -42.86 -29.06
CA THR A 406 -25.43 -44.24 -29.05
C THR A 406 -25.21 -44.65 -30.50
N ALA A 407 -23.99 -45.04 -30.84
CA ALA A 407 -23.59 -45.46 -32.17
C ALA A 407 -22.99 -46.87 -32.13
N HIS A 408 -22.86 -47.50 -33.29
CA HIS A 408 -22.09 -48.73 -33.43
C HIS A 408 -20.62 -48.45 -33.07
N TYR A 409 -20.01 -49.35 -32.29
CA TYR A 409 -18.60 -49.27 -31.98
C TYR A 409 -17.78 -49.71 -33.20
N ASP A 410 -16.90 -48.83 -33.64
CA ASP A 410 -15.90 -49.05 -34.68
C ASP A 410 -14.56 -48.57 -34.14
N LEU A 411 -13.53 -49.41 -34.28
CA LEU A 411 -12.19 -49.11 -33.78
C LEU A 411 -11.60 -47.88 -34.49
N ASP A 412 -11.87 -47.72 -35.79
CA ASP A 412 -11.35 -46.59 -36.57
C ASP A 412 -12.08 -45.27 -36.24
N ASN A 413 -13.29 -45.37 -35.68
CA ASN A 413 -14.14 -44.24 -35.34
C ASN A 413 -14.40 -44.08 -33.82
N ASP A 414 -13.51 -44.63 -32.97
CA ASP A 414 -13.62 -44.52 -31.51
C ASP A 414 -13.38 -43.06 -31.04
N PRO A 415 -14.36 -42.41 -30.39
CA PRO A 415 -14.24 -41.04 -29.91
C PRO A 415 -13.72 -40.93 -28.46
N SER A 416 -13.30 -42.03 -27.84
CA SER A 416 -12.92 -42.06 -26.40
C SER A 416 -11.78 -41.11 -26.02
N TYR A 417 -10.97 -40.70 -27.00
CA TYR A 417 -9.80 -39.84 -26.84
C TYR A 417 -9.96 -38.50 -27.56
N ASP A 418 -11.16 -38.18 -28.05
CA ASP A 418 -11.44 -36.98 -28.81
C ASP A 418 -12.29 -36.00 -27.97
N ARG A 419 -11.93 -34.72 -28.00
CA ARG A 419 -12.74 -33.65 -27.38
C ARG A 419 -13.95 -33.28 -28.24
N PHE A 420 -13.77 -33.27 -29.56
CA PHE A 420 -14.77 -32.84 -30.52
C PHE A 420 -15.04 -33.93 -31.56
N VAL A 421 -16.32 -34.15 -31.87
CA VAL A 421 -16.77 -35.09 -32.90
C VAL A 421 -17.70 -34.38 -33.88
N ARG A 422 -17.77 -34.86 -35.12
CA ARG A 422 -18.69 -34.34 -36.15
C ARG A 422 -19.90 -35.25 -36.27
N ILE A 423 -21.11 -34.66 -36.23
CA ILE A 423 -22.37 -35.39 -36.28
C ILE A 423 -23.19 -34.96 -37.50
N GLN A 424 -23.66 -35.93 -38.28
CA GLN A 424 -24.51 -35.74 -39.46
C GLN A 424 -25.78 -36.59 -39.33
N TYR A 425 -26.82 -35.99 -38.74
CA TYR A 425 -28.12 -36.61 -38.45
C TYR A 425 -29.30 -35.77 -38.97
N SER A 426 -29.33 -35.50 -40.28
CA SER A 426 -30.39 -34.73 -40.96
C SER A 426 -31.78 -35.36 -40.75
N PRO A 427 -32.86 -34.58 -40.50
CA PRO A 427 -32.94 -33.12 -40.53
C PRO A 427 -32.62 -32.43 -39.18
N LYS A 428 -32.35 -33.18 -38.10
CA LYS A 428 -32.17 -32.59 -36.76
C LYS A 428 -30.83 -31.85 -36.62
N LEU A 429 -29.76 -32.46 -37.11
CA LEU A 429 -28.42 -31.86 -37.20
C LEU A 429 -27.86 -32.19 -38.58
N SER A 430 -27.84 -31.24 -39.51
CA SER A 430 -27.33 -31.49 -40.86
C SER A 430 -25.83 -31.74 -40.88
N ASP A 431 -25.10 -30.89 -40.16
CA ASP A 431 -23.66 -30.97 -40.00
C ASP A 431 -23.26 -30.16 -38.77
N ALA A 432 -22.95 -30.83 -37.67
CA ALA A 432 -22.73 -30.18 -36.38
C ALA A 432 -21.45 -30.68 -35.71
N ILE A 433 -20.75 -29.77 -35.04
CA ILE A 433 -19.64 -30.09 -34.16
C ILE A 433 -20.19 -30.27 -32.74
N VAL A 434 -19.78 -31.34 -32.08
CA VAL A 434 -20.18 -31.65 -30.71
C VAL A 434 -18.94 -31.72 -29.83
N GLU A 435 -18.88 -30.88 -28.79
CA GLU A 435 -17.94 -31.04 -27.67
C GLU A 435 -18.47 -32.14 -26.76
N ILE A 436 -17.68 -33.20 -26.54
CA ILE A 436 -18.04 -34.29 -25.64
C ILE A 436 -17.93 -33.79 -24.20
N THR A 437 -19.01 -33.91 -23.43
CA THR A 437 -19.08 -33.44 -22.03
C THR A 437 -19.29 -34.57 -21.02
N SER A 438 -19.57 -35.78 -21.49
CA SER A 438 -19.70 -36.97 -20.66
C SER A 438 -18.52 -37.92 -20.85
N LYS A 439 -18.35 -38.85 -19.91
CA LYS A 439 -17.48 -40.02 -20.14
C LYS A 439 -18.02 -40.83 -21.33
N VAL A 440 -17.15 -41.17 -22.28
CA VAL A 440 -17.45 -42.09 -23.38
C VAL A 440 -17.51 -43.51 -22.81
N THR A 441 -18.56 -44.26 -23.15
CA THR A 441 -18.75 -45.64 -22.68
C THR A 441 -18.82 -46.58 -23.87
N ILE A 442 -17.94 -47.59 -23.88
CA ILE A 442 -17.92 -48.64 -24.90
C ILE A 442 -18.51 -49.92 -24.30
N SER A 443 -19.49 -50.52 -24.96
CA SER A 443 -19.97 -51.88 -24.69
C SER A 443 -19.43 -52.82 -25.77
N LEU A 444 -18.45 -53.64 -25.43
CA LEU A 444 -17.93 -54.68 -26.32
C LEU A 444 -18.92 -55.86 -26.49
N ARG A 445 -19.86 -56.01 -25.56
CA ARG A 445 -20.92 -57.02 -25.65
C ARG A 445 -21.94 -56.65 -26.72
N ASP A 446 -22.35 -55.38 -26.72
CA ASP A 446 -23.38 -54.88 -27.65
C ASP A 446 -22.77 -54.23 -28.89
N MET A 447 -21.43 -54.12 -28.94
CA MET A 447 -20.67 -53.41 -29.96
C MET A 447 -21.20 -51.97 -30.17
N THR A 448 -21.34 -51.23 -29.07
CA THR A 448 -21.84 -49.84 -29.09
C THR A 448 -20.92 -48.88 -28.35
N VAL A 449 -20.93 -47.62 -28.79
CA VAL A 449 -20.32 -46.49 -28.09
C VAL A 449 -21.41 -45.48 -27.71
N THR A 450 -21.40 -45.00 -26.48
CA THR A 450 -22.37 -44.04 -25.96
C THR A 450 -21.67 -42.83 -25.35
N PHE A 451 -22.11 -41.64 -25.73
CA PHE A 451 -21.62 -40.37 -25.20
C PHE A 451 -22.69 -39.29 -25.27
N SER A 452 -22.48 -38.19 -24.56
CA SER A 452 -23.30 -37.00 -24.59
C SER A 452 -22.42 -35.76 -24.63
N GLY A 453 -22.94 -34.72 -25.26
CA GLY A 453 -22.19 -33.50 -25.52
C GLY A 453 -23.09 -32.31 -25.78
N ILE A 454 -22.45 -31.22 -26.16
CA ILE A 454 -23.11 -29.97 -26.53
C ILE A 454 -22.74 -29.58 -27.95
N VAL A 455 -23.69 -29.00 -28.68
CA VAL A 455 -23.44 -28.48 -30.02
C VAL A 455 -22.68 -27.16 -29.90
N VAL A 456 -21.51 -27.08 -30.52
CA VAL A 456 -20.65 -25.91 -30.52
C VAL A 456 -20.27 -25.54 -31.95
N SER A 457 -19.74 -24.33 -32.14
CA SER A 457 -19.22 -23.87 -33.41
C SER A 457 -17.68 -23.99 -33.45
N ALA A 458 -17.09 -23.93 -34.64
CA ALA A 458 -15.64 -23.98 -34.82
C ALA A 458 -14.92 -22.75 -34.25
N ASP A 459 -15.63 -21.63 -34.14
CA ASP A 459 -15.17 -20.36 -33.54
C ASP A 459 -15.38 -20.29 -32.02
N LEU A 460 -15.64 -21.43 -31.35
CA LEU A 460 -15.90 -21.49 -29.89
C LEU A 460 -14.88 -20.73 -29.05
N TYR A 461 -13.62 -20.74 -29.48
CA TYR A 461 -12.50 -20.11 -28.79
C TYR A 461 -12.07 -18.75 -29.36
N ASP A 462 -12.69 -18.30 -30.45
CA ASP A 462 -12.39 -16.98 -31.00
C ASP A 462 -12.89 -15.92 -30.02
N PHE A 463 -12.09 -14.88 -29.79
CA PHE A 463 -12.43 -13.83 -28.83
C PHE A 463 -12.01 -12.46 -29.37
N ASN A 464 -12.98 -11.61 -29.65
CA ASN A 464 -12.77 -10.24 -30.08
C ASN A 464 -12.76 -9.31 -28.86
N ALA A 465 -11.56 -9.05 -28.33
CA ALA A 465 -11.38 -8.24 -27.14
C ALA A 465 -11.94 -6.79 -27.25
N ALA A 466 -12.00 -6.23 -28.46
CA ALA A 466 -12.52 -4.88 -28.67
C ALA A 466 -14.04 -4.78 -28.38
N THR A 467 -14.78 -5.86 -28.59
CA THR A 467 -16.25 -5.89 -28.43
C THR A 467 -16.72 -6.76 -27.27
N GLU A 468 -15.98 -7.81 -26.92
CA GLU A 468 -16.42 -8.84 -25.98
C GLU A 468 -15.80 -8.70 -24.58
N GLU A 469 -14.65 -8.04 -24.42
CA GLU A 469 -13.96 -8.01 -23.11
C GLU A 469 -14.66 -7.10 -22.10
N GLY A 470 -15.30 -6.01 -22.53
CA GLY A 470 -15.91 -5.05 -21.62
C GLY A 470 -14.89 -4.33 -20.72
N ALA A 471 -15.37 -3.57 -19.73
CA ALA A 471 -14.54 -2.84 -18.79
C ALA A 471 -14.63 -3.42 -17.37
N PRO A 472 -13.50 -3.77 -16.73
CA PRO A 472 -13.52 -4.13 -15.31
C PRO A 472 -13.92 -2.91 -14.47
N GLY A 473 -14.35 -3.17 -13.24
CA GLY A 473 -14.55 -2.10 -12.26
C GLY A 473 -13.24 -1.40 -11.90
N SER A 474 -13.33 -0.18 -11.38
CA SER A 474 -12.15 0.54 -10.86
C SER A 474 -11.69 -0.07 -9.53
N SER A 475 -10.39 -0.32 -9.40
CA SER A 475 -9.78 -0.75 -8.14
C SER A 475 -9.74 0.41 -7.14
N ILE A 476 -9.80 0.09 -5.85
CA ILE A 476 -9.69 1.07 -4.78
C ILE A 476 -8.20 1.35 -4.54
N VAL A 477 -7.80 2.61 -4.64
CA VAL A 477 -6.42 3.01 -4.28
C VAL A 477 -6.36 3.26 -2.79
N ILE A 478 -5.57 2.46 -2.08
CA ILE A 478 -5.27 2.70 -0.66
C ILE A 478 -4.37 3.93 -0.57
N ILE A 479 -4.80 4.93 0.19
CA ILE A 479 -3.99 6.11 0.49
C ILE A 479 -3.21 5.79 1.78
N PRO A 480 -1.87 5.82 1.75
CA PRO A 480 -1.07 5.57 2.94
C PRO A 480 -1.36 6.61 4.02
N HIS A 481 -1.05 6.26 5.27
CA HIS A 481 -1.20 7.20 6.38
C HIS A 481 -0.27 8.41 6.15
N ALA A 482 -0.86 9.58 5.90
CA ALA A 482 -0.15 10.83 6.02
C ALA A 482 -0.15 11.24 7.50
N GLY A 483 1.02 11.54 8.05
CA GLY A 483 1.15 12.07 9.41
C GLY A 483 0.41 13.41 9.58
N ALA A 484 0.59 14.07 10.72
CA ALA A 484 -0.05 15.36 10.97
C ALA A 484 0.28 16.37 9.85
N PRO A 485 -0.69 17.16 9.35
CA PRO A 485 -0.46 18.12 8.28
C PRO A 485 0.36 19.31 8.78
N THR A 486 1.31 19.80 7.97
CA THR A 486 2.10 20.99 8.29
C THR A 486 1.19 22.23 8.39
N PRO A 487 1.26 23.01 9.49
CA PRO A 487 0.43 24.19 9.66
C PRO A 487 0.58 25.20 8.52
N THR A 488 -0.54 25.73 8.02
CA THR A 488 -0.56 26.79 7.00
C THR A 488 -1.01 28.13 7.60
N GLY A 489 -0.64 29.24 6.96
CA GLY A 489 -0.97 30.58 7.46
C GLY A 489 -0.26 30.94 8.77
N PHE A 490 0.83 30.24 9.12
CA PHE A 490 1.61 30.53 10.32
C PHE A 490 2.11 31.98 10.29
N SER A 491 1.81 32.73 11.35
CA SER A 491 2.18 34.13 11.52
C SER A 491 2.57 34.37 12.97
N VAL A 492 3.57 35.24 13.18
CA VAL A 492 3.99 35.67 14.51
C VAL A 492 3.95 37.18 14.59
N VAL A 493 3.31 37.70 15.64
CA VAL A 493 3.28 39.13 15.95
C VAL A 493 3.88 39.35 17.34
N ILE A 494 4.80 40.29 17.46
CA ILE A 494 5.32 40.73 18.77
C ILE A 494 4.31 41.70 19.38
N GLN A 495 3.77 41.33 20.54
CA GLN A 495 2.83 42.13 21.32
C GLN A 495 3.43 42.51 22.67
N GLN A 496 2.88 43.56 23.26
CA GLN A 496 3.30 44.07 24.56
C GLN A 496 2.20 43.84 25.60
N GLU A 497 2.61 43.57 26.83
CA GLU A 497 1.73 43.51 27.99
C GLU A 497 2.32 44.37 29.12
N VAL A 498 1.46 45.11 29.82
CA VAL A 498 1.88 45.87 31.01
C VAL A 498 2.04 44.90 32.17
N VAL A 499 3.26 44.82 32.71
CA VAL A 499 3.59 44.04 33.90
C VAL A 499 3.56 44.92 35.15
N SER A 500 3.65 44.32 36.34
CA SER A 500 3.52 45.06 37.60
C SER A 500 4.55 46.20 37.69
N GLY A 501 4.11 47.37 38.19
CA GLY A 501 4.98 48.54 38.33
C GLY A 501 5.08 49.42 37.07
N GLY A 502 4.21 49.22 36.07
CA GLY A 502 4.13 50.10 34.89
C GLY A 502 5.21 49.85 33.83
N SER A 503 6.01 48.80 33.99
CA SER A 503 6.90 48.32 32.93
C SER A 503 6.12 47.49 31.91
N THR A 504 6.55 47.48 30.66
CA THR A 504 5.99 46.62 29.59
C THR A 504 6.94 45.45 29.31
N ALA A 505 6.38 44.32 28.89
CA ALA A 505 7.14 43.16 28.45
C ALA A 505 6.65 42.71 27.07
N ALA A 506 7.58 42.24 26.22
CA ALA A 506 7.26 41.70 24.91
C ALA A 506 7.00 40.19 24.97
N TYR A 507 6.05 39.72 24.18
CA TYR A 507 5.85 38.30 23.89
C TYR A 507 5.48 38.11 22.42
N ALA A 508 5.69 36.91 21.90
CA ALA A 508 5.26 36.54 20.56
C ALA A 508 3.88 35.87 20.63
N LEU A 509 2.90 36.38 19.89
CA LEU A 509 1.63 35.72 19.62
C LEU A 509 1.72 35.02 18.27
N ALA A 510 1.72 33.70 18.28
CA ALA A 510 1.63 32.87 17.08
C ALA A 510 0.16 32.62 16.71
N SER A 511 -0.15 32.62 15.42
CA SER A 511 -1.44 32.24 14.87
C SER A 511 -1.27 31.40 13.60
N TRP A 512 -2.28 30.59 13.28
CA TRP A 512 -2.30 29.73 12.08
C TRP A 512 -3.75 29.49 11.61
N ASN A 513 -3.91 28.91 10.43
CA ASN A 513 -5.22 28.50 9.93
C ASN A 513 -5.70 27.26 10.67
N HIS A 514 -6.95 27.27 11.15
CA HIS A 514 -7.58 26.09 11.74
C HIS A 514 -7.66 24.94 10.74
N VAL A 515 -7.34 23.73 11.20
CA VAL A 515 -7.44 22.50 10.39
C VAL A 515 -8.41 21.49 11.03
N SER A 516 -8.20 21.15 12.30
CA SER A 516 -9.02 20.20 13.06
C SER A 516 -8.79 20.34 14.55
N ASP A 517 -9.83 20.10 15.36
CA ASP A 517 -9.77 20.04 16.83
C ASP A 517 -8.99 18.81 17.36
N SER A 518 -8.71 17.82 16.50
CA SER A 518 -7.90 16.65 16.85
C SER A 518 -6.39 16.91 16.88
N LEU A 519 -5.95 18.08 16.43
CA LEU A 519 -4.54 18.45 16.37
C LEU A 519 -4.12 19.27 17.60
N THR A 520 -2.88 19.06 18.03
CA THR A 520 -2.19 19.94 18.97
C THR A 520 -1.02 20.60 18.24
N TYR A 521 -0.68 21.84 18.60
CA TYR A 521 0.34 22.60 17.89
C TYR A 521 1.47 22.96 18.83
N GLU A 522 2.71 22.69 18.43
CA GLU A 522 3.89 23.07 19.20
C GLU A 522 4.52 24.31 18.57
N PHE A 523 4.47 25.42 19.31
CA PHE A 523 5.10 26.68 18.95
C PHE A 523 6.47 26.79 19.61
N GLU A 524 7.52 26.95 18.81
CA GLU A 524 8.92 27.01 19.26
C GLU A 524 9.55 28.37 18.94
N TRP A 525 10.34 28.89 19.88
CA TRP A 525 11.16 30.08 19.69
C TRP A 525 12.57 29.91 20.28
N GLU A 526 13.54 30.57 19.65
CA GLU A 526 14.94 30.53 20.07
C GLU A 526 15.64 31.86 19.75
N LYS A 527 16.58 32.30 20.61
CA LYS A 527 17.40 33.48 20.31
C LYS A 527 18.31 33.21 19.11
N THR A 528 18.45 34.20 18.24
CA THR A 528 19.35 34.13 17.07
C THR A 528 20.83 34.22 17.45
N SER A 529 21.14 34.82 18.61
CA SER A 529 22.48 34.90 19.18
C SER A 529 22.45 34.66 20.69
N GLY A 530 23.49 34.02 21.23
CA GLY A 530 23.55 33.68 22.67
C GLY A 530 22.43 32.73 23.11
N SER A 531 22.02 31.80 22.24
CA SER A 531 20.97 30.82 22.55
C SER A 531 21.38 29.90 23.71
N THR A 532 20.40 29.56 24.56
CA THR A 532 20.50 28.53 25.61
C THR A 532 19.69 27.29 25.25
N GLY A 533 19.32 27.14 23.97
CA GLY A 533 18.41 26.12 23.46
C GLY A 533 17.01 26.66 23.16
N PRO A 534 16.25 25.97 22.28
CA PRO A 534 14.89 26.35 21.94
C PRO A 534 13.94 26.21 23.13
N GLN A 535 12.93 27.06 23.17
CA GLN A 535 11.79 26.95 24.09
C GLN A 535 10.53 26.68 23.28
N SER A 536 9.58 25.94 23.83
CA SER A 536 8.30 25.68 23.19
C SER A 536 7.11 25.74 24.13
N VAL A 537 5.93 25.92 23.54
CA VAL A 537 4.62 25.85 24.19
C VAL A 537 3.67 25.08 23.30
N VAL A 538 2.76 24.32 23.90
CA VAL A 538 1.75 23.56 23.16
C VAL A 538 0.42 24.30 23.21
N SER A 539 -0.20 24.48 22.06
CA SER A 539 -1.60 24.85 21.91
C SER A 539 -2.46 23.61 21.71
N THR A 540 -3.59 23.57 22.41
CA THR A 540 -4.62 22.55 22.21
C THR A 540 -5.91 23.22 21.75
N ALA A 541 -6.75 22.47 21.03
CA ALA A 541 -8.08 22.92 20.64
C ALA A 541 -8.87 23.50 21.84
N PRO A 542 -9.68 24.56 21.62
CA PRO A 542 -10.03 25.17 20.33
C PRO A 542 -9.11 26.35 19.93
N ASN A 543 -7.89 26.44 20.48
CA ASN A 543 -7.06 27.64 20.31
C ASN A 543 -6.15 27.56 19.07
N ASP A 544 -6.45 28.37 18.05
CA ASP A 544 -5.61 28.56 16.86
C ASP A 544 -4.57 29.68 17.03
N GLN A 545 -4.32 30.07 18.27
CA GLN A 545 -3.29 31.04 18.66
C GLN A 545 -2.65 30.61 19.97
N VAL A 546 -1.35 30.87 20.11
CA VAL A 546 -0.62 30.64 21.36
C VAL A 546 0.47 31.67 21.56
N ARG A 547 0.67 32.10 22.81
CA ARG A 547 1.71 33.06 23.18
C ARG A 547 2.97 32.37 23.71
N SER A 548 4.13 32.95 23.42
CA SER A 548 5.39 32.59 24.08
C SER A 548 5.41 33.04 25.55
N SER A 549 6.46 32.62 26.27
CA SER A 549 6.89 33.33 27.48
C SER A 549 7.37 34.75 27.14
N TYR A 550 7.59 35.58 28.17
CA TYR A 550 8.17 36.91 27.97
C TYR A 550 9.57 36.81 27.33
N LEU A 551 9.79 37.65 26.34
CA LEU A 551 11.01 37.69 25.55
C LEU A 551 11.95 38.79 26.09
N ALA A 552 13.25 38.58 25.92
CA ALA A 552 14.24 39.57 26.32
C ALA A 552 14.19 40.78 25.37
N ASP A 553 14.07 41.97 25.94
CA ASP A 553 13.97 43.21 25.18
C ASP A 553 15.20 43.47 24.30
N GLY A 554 14.99 44.02 23.11
CA GLY A 554 16.01 44.24 22.08
C GLY A 554 16.61 42.98 21.46
N THR A 555 16.17 41.78 21.86
CA THR A 555 16.73 40.51 21.38
C THR A 555 15.97 39.97 20.18
N GLN A 556 16.69 39.47 19.17
CA GLN A 556 16.09 38.84 17.99
C GLN A 556 15.90 37.33 18.18
N TYR A 557 14.70 36.85 17.87
CA TYR A 557 14.29 35.45 17.98
C TYR A 557 13.85 34.91 16.63
N LYS A 558 14.08 33.61 16.41
CA LYS A 558 13.50 32.83 15.31
C LYS A 558 12.35 31.97 15.86
N PHE A 559 11.28 31.82 15.07
CA PHE A 559 10.01 31.21 15.47
C PHE A 559 9.54 30.20 14.43
N ARG A 560 8.99 29.07 14.87
CA ARG A 560 8.38 28.05 14.01
C ARG A 560 7.27 27.31 14.74
N LEU A 561 6.42 26.60 13.99
CA LEU A 561 5.28 25.85 14.48
C LEU A 561 5.26 24.47 13.82
N ARG A 562 4.75 23.45 14.52
CA ARG A 562 4.37 22.16 13.92
C ARG A 562 3.07 21.67 14.54
N ALA A 563 2.38 20.78 13.83
CA ALA A 563 1.22 20.07 14.35
C ALA A 563 1.60 18.68 14.86
N TRP A 564 0.78 18.17 15.77
CA TRP A 564 0.84 16.84 16.34
C TRP A 564 -0.56 16.22 16.26
N GLY A 565 -0.67 15.00 15.74
CA GLY A 565 -1.94 14.33 15.53
C GLY A 565 -1.75 12.88 15.12
N GLY A 566 -2.68 12.00 15.49
CA GLY A 566 -2.59 10.57 15.14
C GLY A 566 -1.35 9.86 15.70
N GLY A 567 -0.65 10.46 16.67
CA GLY A 567 0.58 9.93 17.24
C GLY A 567 1.88 10.39 16.58
N SER A 568 1.79 11.12 15.47
CA SER A 568 2.94 11.64 14.70
C SER A 568 2.98 13.17 14.70
N SER A 569 4.15 13.72 14.35
CA SER A 569 4.30 15.17 14.14
C SER A 569 4.39 15.53 12.66
N SER A 570 3.96 16.74 12.31
CA SER A 570 4.19 17.33 11.00
C SER A 570 5.63 17.84 10.87
N ASP A 571 6.02 18.19 9.64
CA ASP A 571 7.19 19.06 9.44
C ASP A 571 7.01 20.40 10.18
N TRP A 572 8.14 21.03 10.49
CA TRP A 572 8.15 22.40 10.98
C TRP A 572 7.83 23.40 9.87
N THR A 573 7.11 24.47 10.20
CA THR A 573 7.02 25.65 9.35
C THR A 573 8.40 26.32 9.20
N ALA A 574 8.56 27.11 8.13
CA ALA A 574 9.75 27.92 7.93
C ALA A 574 9.92 28.94 9.08
N TYR A 575 11.17 29.22 9.45
CA TYR A 575 11.47 30.19 10.50
C TYR A 575 11.01 31.61 10.11
N GLN A 576 10.29 32.27 11.03
CA GLN A 576 10.09 33.72 11.00
C GLN A 576 10.98 34.37 12.06
N THR A 577 11.55 35.54 11.77
CA THR A 577 12.52 36.19 12.67
C THR A 577 12.03 37.58 13.06
N PHE A 578 11.94 37.87 14.35
CA PHE A 578 11.49 39.16 14.87
C PHE A 578 12.32 39.60 16.09
N THR A 579 12.45 40.92 16.26
CA THR A 579 13.05 41.51 17.46
C THR A 579 11.96 41.76 18.50
N ALA A 580 12.17 41.26 19.71
CA ALA A 580 11.30 41.56 20.84
C ALA A 580 11.53 43.00 21.31
N THR A 581 10.51 43.84 21.20
CA THR A 581 10.55 45.24 21.64
C THR A 581 9.47 45.46 22.69
N ALA A 582 9.89 45.66 23.94
CA ALA A 582 9.02 45.79 25.10
C ALA A 582 8.29 47.15 25.13
N ASP A 583 8.94 48.23 24.71
CA ASP A 583 8.32 49.55 24.52
C ASP A 583 8.60 50.09 23.12
N THR A 584 7.56 50.15 22.29
CA THR A 584 7.60 50.66 20.91
C THR A 584 7.37 52.16 20.83
N THR A 585 7.00 52.82 21.94
CA THR A 585 6.68 54.25 21.95
C THR A 585 7.96 55.04 22.16
N PRO A 586 8.38 55.90 21.22
CA PRO A 586 9.51 56.80 21.46
C PRO A 586 9.23 57.72 22.65
N PRO A 587 10.25 58.14 23.41
CA PRO A 587 10.08 59.23 24.36
C PRO A 587 9.86 60.56 23.61
N GLY A 588 9.53 61.64 24.33
CA GLY A 588 9.53 62.98 23.78
C GLY A 588 10.92 63.41 23.27
N VAL A 589 10.97 64.43 22.42
CA VAL A 589 12.26 65.02 22.02
C VAL A 589 12.89 65.78 23.18
N VAL A 590 14.23 65.84 23.22
CA VAL A 590 14.93 66.70 24.18
C VAL A 590 14.66 68.18 23.92
N THR A 591 14.86 69.03 24.91
CA THR A 591 14.80 70.49 24.75
C THR A 591 16.12 71.15 25.15
N GLY A 592 16.36 72.39 24.74
CA GLY A 592 17.60 73.11 25.10
C GLY A 592 18.89 72.46 24.57
N ALA A 593 18.80 71.61 23.54
CA ALA A 593 19.94 70.90 22.98
C ALA A 593 21.00 71.89 22.47
N SER A 594 22.20 71.82 23.00
CA SER A 594 23.32 72.69 22.64
C SER A 594 24.64 71.93 22.74
N VAL A 595 25.67 72.42 22.06
CA VAL A 595 27.02 71.85 22.14
C VAL A 595 28.07 72.94 22.12
N THR A 596 29.04 72.84 23.02
CA THR A 596 30.18 73.76 23.11
C THR A 596 31.45 73.01 22.73
N GLY A 597 32.16 73.49 21.70
CA GLY A 597 33.39 72.87 21.23
C GLY A 597 34.60 73.14 22.13
N GLY A 598 35.60 72.25 22.07
CA GLY A 598 36.89 72.37 22.76
C GLY A 598 37.99 71.57 22.05
N VAL A 599 39.17 71.47 22.67
CA VAL A 599 40.31 70.76 22.09
C VAL A 599 40.01 69.26 21.98
N GLY A 600 39.82 68.76 20.76
CA GLY A 600 39.45 67.37 20.49
C GLY A 600 38.13 66.89 21.12
N GLN A 601 37.24 67.80 21.53
CA GLN A 601 36.02 67.46 22.27
C GLN A 601 34.82 68.39 21.97
N GLY A 602 33.62 67.95 22.35
CA GLY A 602 32.40 68.74 22.37
C GLY A 602 31.54 68.41 23.59
N THR A 603 31.13 69.43 24.35
CA THR A 603 30.26 69.28 25.52
C THR A 603 28.81 69.48 25.10
N PHE A 604 28.05 68.40 25.05
CA PHE A 604 26.62 68.40 24.75
C PHE A 604 25.82 68.69 26.02
N ASN A 605 24.80 69.54 25.92
CA ASN A 605 23.84 69.82 27.00
C ASN A 605 22.43 69.73 26.45
N TRP A 606 21.50 69.18 27.25
CA TRP A 606 20.09 69.10 26.90
C TRP A 606 19.24 68.97 28.17
N THR A 607 17.93 69.13 28.03
CA THR A 607 16.94 68.76 29.04
C THR A 607 16.16 67.56 28.54
N ALA A 608 16.18 66.47 29.30
CA ALA A 608 15.42 65.27 29.01
C ALA A 608 13.91 65.58 28.95
N PRO A 609 13.16 64.94 28.04
CA PRO A 609 11.71 65.09 27.95
C PRO A 609 11.02 64.66 29.25
N ASN A 610 9.83 65.21 29.51
CA ASN A 610 8.93 64.71 30.55
C ASN A 610 8.16 63.47 30.06
N SER A 611 8.91 62.43 29.72
CA SER A 611 8.39 61.15 29.25
C SER A 611 8.83 60.06 30.23
N ALA A 612 7.88 59.35 30.82
CA ALA A 612 8.17 58.32 31.82
C ALA A 612 9.06 57.18 31.28
N ASN A 613 9.05 56.97 29.97
CA ASN A 613 9.86 55.96 29.29
C ASN A 613 11.23 56.48 28.80
N TYR A 614 11.61 57.73 29.06
CA TYR A 614 12.96 58.21 28.75
C TYR A 614 13.99 57.51 29.65
N VAL A 615 15.03 56.94 29.02
CA VAL A 615 16.13 56.25 29.72
C VAL A 615 17.49 56.86 29.39
N GLY A 616 17.60 57.60 28.28
CA GLY A 616 18.84 58.27 27.92
C GLY A 616 18.77 59.04 26.61
N ALA A 617 19.90 59.59 26.19
CA ALA A 617 20.07 60.27 24.92
C ALA A 617 21.31 59.76 24.18
N ARG A 618 21.16 59.55 22.87
CA ARG A 618 22.26 59.28 21.94
C ARG A 618 22.73 60.59 21.32
N LEU A 619 24.04 60.81 21.35
CA LEU A 619 24.72 62.01 20.88
C LEU A 619 25.41 61.70 19.57
N TYR A 620 25.00 62.37 18.50
CA TYR A 620 25.53 62.19 17.16
C TYR A 620 26.31 63.42 16.70
N THR A 621 27.30 63.20 15.85
CA THR A 621 28.06 64.26 15.18
C THR A 621 28.07 64.07 13.67
N ASN A 622 28.14 65.16 12.92
CA ASN A 622 28.30 65.14 11.46
C ASN A 622 29.19 66.30 11.01
N THR A 623 29.78 66.22 9.82
CA THR A 623 30.50 67.32 9.15
C THR A 623 29.57 68.22 8.34
N THR A 624 28.32 67.80 8.13
CA THR A 624 27.28 68.56 7.42
C THR A 624 26.06 68.78 8.32
N ASN A 625 25.29 69.86 8.07
CA ASN A 625 24.10 70.21 8.85
C ASN A 625 22.87 69.32 8.53
N THR A 626 23.03 68.01 8.68
CA THR A 626 21.97 67.01 8.50
C THR A 626 22.19 65.85 9.45
N PHE A 627 21.11 65.26 9.96
CA PHE A 627 21.18 64.06 10.78
C PHE A 627 21.55 62.83 9.92
N SER A 628 21.17 62.83 8.64
CA SER A 628 21.53 61.75 7.72
C SER A 628 23.04 61.65 7.57
N GLY A 629 23.59 60.44 7.74
CA GLY A 629 25.03 60.19 7.73
C GLY A 629 25.76 60.64 9.01
N SER A 630 25.04 61.06 10.06
CA SER A 630 25.67 61.36 11.35
C SER A 630 26.19 60.09 12.03
N THR A 631 27.30 60.24 12.76
CA THR A 631 27.96 59.14 13.49
C THR A 631 27.62 59.24 14.97
N LEU A 632 27.20 58.12 15.58
CA LEU A 632 26.97 58.03 17.01
C LEU A 632 28.29 58.24 17.75
N ALA A 633 28.38 59.30 18.54
CA ALA A 633 29.57 59.67 19.28
C ALA A 633 29.52 59.21 20.74
N ALA A 634 28.34 59.20 21.37
CA ALA A 634 28.15 58.66 22.72
C ALA A 634 26.67 58.36 23.02
N THR A 635 26.42 57.56 24.06
CA THR A 635 25.10 57.38 24.68
C THR A 635 25.22 57.77 26.16
N GLU A 636 24.36 58.67 26.62
CA GLU A 636 24.24 59.06 28.03
C GLU A 636 22.92 58.54 28.59
N TYR A 637 22.94 57.96 29.79
CA TYR A 637 21.73 57.47 30.48
C TYR A 637 21.33 58.47 31.56
N GLY A 638 20.03 58.76 31.67
CA GLY A 638 19.55 59.80 32.57
C GLY A 638 18.08 59.63 32.92
N SER A 639 17.60 60.41 33.88
CA SER A 639 16.20 60.40 34.29
C SER A 639 15.35 61.41 33.50
N PRO A 640 14.04 61.16 33.33
CA PRO A 640 13.12 62.12 32.71
C PRO A 640 13.14 63.49 33.39
N SER A 641 12.73 64.54 32.65
CA SER A 641 12.55 65.91 33.15
C SER A 641 13.78 66.55 33.82
N SER A 642 14.98 66.04 33.54
CA SER A 642 16.23 66.49 34.15
C SER A 642 17.14 67.13 33.11
N ALA A 643 17.84 68.20 33.49
CA ALA A 643 18.94 68.74 32.69
C ALA A 643 20.13 67.77 32.75
N ASP A 644 20.78 67.56 31.62
CA ASP A 644 21.83 66.56 31.46
C ASP A 644 22.93 67.08 30.51
N SER A 645 24.14 66.54 30.66
CA SER A 645 25.32 66.98 29.93
C SER A 645 26.35 65.87 29.78
N ARG A 646 26.99 65.78 28.62
CA ARG A 646 28.11 64.87 28.38
C ARG A 646 29.19 65.48 27.51
N VAL A 647 30.44 65.31 27.94
CA VAL A 647 31.61 65.62 27.13
C VAL A 647 31.91 64.44 26.20
N VAL A 648 31.89 64.68 24.91
CA VAL A 648 32.31 63.75 23.86
C VAL A 648 33.74 64.09 23.46
N ILE A 649 34.67 63.16 23.65
CA ILE A 649 36.10 63.32 23.34
C ILE A 649 36.49 62.54 22.07
N GLY A 650 37.67 62.82 21.52
CA GLY A 650 38.20 62.13 20.33
C GLY A 650 37.62 62.66 19.02
N LEU A 651 37.05 63.86 19.03
CA LEU A 651 36.51 64.49 17.82
C LEU A 651 37.65 65.08 16.99
N THR A 652 37.56 64.94 15.67
CA THR A 652 38.51 65.57 14.74
C THR A 652 38.27 67.07 14.65
N ALA A 653 39.37 67.83 14.54
CA ALA A 653 39.32 69.28 14.40
C ALA A 653 38.47 69.74 13.20
N GLY A 654 37.85 70.91 13.32
CA GLY A 654 37.01 71.53 12.31
C GLY A 654 35.56 71.78 12.76
N THR A 655 34.76 72.33 11.86
CA THR A 655 33.32 72.57 12.10
C THR A 655 32.55 71.26 12.06
N LYS A 656 31.78 71.00 13.10
CA LYS A 656 30.90 69.83 13.26
C LYS A 656 29.48 70.28 13.57
N TYR A 657 28.51 69.40 13.34
CA TYR A 657 27.11 69.56 13.68
C TYR A 657 26.70 68.47 14.66
N GLY A 658 26.09 68.84 15.78
CA GLY A 658 25.65 67.92 16.82
C GLY A 658 24.15 67.65 16.75
N PHE A 659 23.75 66.43 17.14
CA PHE A 659 22.35 66.04 17.29
C PHE A 659 22.17 65.23 18.56
N VAL A 660 21.11 65.53 19.32
CA VAL A 660 20.72 64.79 20.52
C VAL A 660 19.43 64.04 20.23
N VAL A 661 19.42 62.75 20.52
CA VAL A 661 18.30 61.84 20.22
C VAL A 661 17.90 61.12 21.51
N ALA A 662 16.74 61.46 22.07
CA ALA A 662 16.20 60.73 23.22
C ALA A 662 15.87 59.28 22.87
N ILE A 663 16.09 58.35 23.79
CA ILE A 663 15.78 56.92 23.64
C ILE A 663 15.02 56.38 24.86
N ASN A 664 14.15 55.39 24.63
CA ASN A 664 13.53 54.62 25.70
C ASN A 664 14.37 53.40 26.12
N GLY A 665 13.88 52.63 27.10
CA GLY A 665 14.53 51.41 27.59
C GLY A 665 14.75 50.33 26.52
N SER A 666 13.87 50.28 25.51
CA SER A 666 13.98 49.37 24.36
C SER A 666 14.83 49.94 23.21
N GLY A 667 15.46 51.11 23.41
CA GLY A 667 16.33 51.75 22.43
C GLY A 667 15.59 52.41 21.25
N VAL A 668 14.27 52.54 21.32
CA VAL A 668 13.44 53.28 20.35
C VAL A 668 13.71 54.77 20.49
N ALA A 669 14.07 55.39 19.38
CA ALA A 669 14.53 56.77 19.33
C ALA A 669 13.40 57.76 19.01
N ALA A 670 13.43 58.92 19.68
CA ALA A 670 12.68 60.10 19.29
C ALA A 670 13.28 60.75 18.04
N SER A 671 12.60 61.76 17.50
CA SER A 671 13.18 62.62 16.45
C SER A 671 14.44 63.33 16.95
N ALA A 672 15.45 63.45 16.08
CA ALA A 672 16.70 64.12 16.41
C ALA A 672 16.52 65.64 16.59
N VAL A 673 17.17 66.20 17.62
CA VAL A 673 17.21 67.65 17.87
C VAL A 673 18.61 68.16 17.56
N ALA A 674 18.72 69.10 16.62
CA ALA A 674 19.99 69.70 16.24
C ALA A 674 20.48 70.66 17.33
N THR A 675 21.77 70.58 17.67
CA THR A 675 22.42 71.48 18.63
C THR A 675 22.99 72.74 17.98
N GLY A 676 22.97 72.82 16.64
CA GLY A 676 23.74 73.78 15.86
C GLY A 676 25.17 73.31 15.57
N SER A 677 25.93 74.17 14.89
CA SER A 677 27.36 73.93 14.58
C SER A 677 28.26 74.27 15.76
N PHE A 678 29.37 73.55 15.91
CA PHE A 678 30.44 73.86 16.84
C PHE A 678 31.81 73.62 16.22
N VAL A 679 32.85 74.22 16.80
CA VAL A 679 34.22 74.09 16.31
C VAL A 679 35.01 73.23 17.29
N VAL A 680 35.58 72.14 16.79
CA VAL A 680 36.57 71.34 17.52
C VAL A 680 37.95 71.88 17.15
N THR A 681 38.74 72.28 18.15
CA THR A 681 40.10 72.85 17.94
C THR A 681 41.19 71.82 18.13
#